data_AF-A0A1V9HI02-F1
#
_entry.id   AF-A0A1V9HI02-F1
#
_cell.length_a   1.000
_cell.length_b   1.000
_cell.length_c   1.000
_cell.angle_alpha   90.00
_cell.angle_beta   90.00
_cell.angle_gamma   90.00
#
_symmetry.space_group_name_H-M   'P 1'
#
loop_
_entity.id
_entity.type
_entity.pdbx_description
1 polymer ?
#
loop_
_entity_poly.entity_id
_entity_poly.type
_entity_poly.pdbx_seq_one_letter_code
_entity_poly.pdbx_strand_id
1 'polypeptide(L)'
;MAVLAALAAALGAGLQWSSLQGPWRAVSAVSAVLAVVCGLCAALAAHRAAQAQRALAQRLEEANLARERLQQELRRHGELEQELLRAKQAAEAATLAKGEFLATMSHEIRTPLNGIIPMLELISSGQLSLDQRDMLQTATGSSLQLLRIVDDILDYSKLEANKLELEITTFNLRELLDGVIQLLQRTAEGRQLRLSLDIEPSVRLLVRGDPIRLRQVLGNLIGNAIKFTERGSIDIQLRRLGETRAQHLLRFQVRDTGIGIAPDQQARLFRSFAQADASTTRLYGGTGLGLAICKRIIDLMGGRIGVESEPGRGSTFWFEIPLLKVIGDLQQATGADAARVMVISSDARLSQRLKRLLDSWGVSHVLMETTQEALERVRRHSDSEGFRCVIADHDTLRYSARAVHRALARPENANSARLIWLYGEEPVPAELQDHATLVPRQSPDETLRALVLPPEPKPAHVTTLAAAMIPEPLPPPMANAREVRILLVEDNPVNLLVAQKLLAVLGFEADTATDGEAALASMESTRYDMVFMDCQMPVLDGYAATRRWRAMETESGGRPIPIVAMTANAMAGDRERCLAAGMDDYLSKPVAREQLDACLQRWLPRQALLPGASSAGQATHDPESASAAAQARALPILDNSVIEELYEVAGADTITILQLFLEDAPLIIEQLEAAAANRDSMQLRDLAHTLKSSSANVGAQAVSNAARRIELAARTGTIERPSVMVALVIAEYARARLALLGQVARLQATASTANP
;
A
#
# COMPACT_ATOMS: atom_id res chain seq x y z
N MET A 1 -30.16 33.40 91.12
CA MET A 1 -29.94 32.64 92.37
C MET A 1 -28.98 33.33 93.34
N ALA A 2 -27.73 33.64 92.98
CA ALA A 2 -26.79 34.34 93.89
C ALA A 2 -27.29 35.70 94.40
N VAL A 3 -27.85 36.54 93.50
CA VAL A 3 -28.45 37.85 93.85
C VAL A 3 -29.65 37.70 94.79
N LEU A 4 -30.49 36.68 94.57
CA LEU A 4 -31.65 36.39 95.42
C LEU A 4 -31.22 35.89 96.81
N ALA A 5 -30.18 35.05 96.90
CA ALA A 5 -29.62 34.59 98.17
C ALA A 5 -28.91 35.72 98.95
N ALA A 6 -28.25 36.65 98.26
CA ALA A 6 -27.65 37.84 98.87
C ALA A 6 -28.70 38.82 99.41
N LEU A 7 -29.80 39.03 98.66
CA LEU A 7 -30.95 39.80 99.12
C LEU A 7 -31.61 39.16 100.36
N ALA A 8 -31.77 37.84 100.37
CA ALA A 8 -32.29 37.10 101.53
C ALA A 8 -31.37 37.20 102.76
N ALA A 9 -30.05 37.17 102.56
CA ALA A 9 -29.08 37.37 103.64
C ALA A 9 -29.13 38.80 104.22
N ALA A 10 -29.26 39.82 103.36
CA ALA A 10 -29.38 41.22 103.77
C ALA A 10 -30.70 41.50 104.53
N LEU A 11 -31.82 40.93 104.05
CA LEU A 11 -33.11 40.95 104.75
C LEU A 11 -33.04 40.24 106.10
N GLY A 12 -32.41 39.06 106.16
CA GLY A 12 -32.21 38.33 107.41
C GLY A 12 -31.34 39.07 108.42
N ALA A 13 -30.33 39.84 107.97
CA ALA A 13 -29.50 40.68 108.83
C ALA A 13 -30.26 41.93 109.33
N GLY A 14 -31.07 42.57 108.48
CA GLY A 14 -31.94 43.68 108.89
C GLY A 14 -32.98 43.27 109.93
N LEU A 15 -33.53 42.06 109.80
CA LEU A 15 -34.48 41.48 110.76
C LEU A 15 -33.85 41.03 112.09
N GLN A 16 -32.52 40.93 112.19
CA GLN A 16 -31.84 40.72 113.47
C GLN A 16 -31.80 42.00 114.32
N TRP A 17 -31.89 43.16 113.69
CA TRP A 17 -31.86 44.45 114.38
C TRP A 17 -33.24 44.89 114.87
N SER A 18 -34.30 44.28 114.34
CA SER A 18 -35.66 44.42 114.85
C SER A 18 -35.91 43.40 115.97
N SER A 19 -36.72 43.76 116.95
CA SER A 19 -37.04 42.98 118.15
C SER A 19 -37.98 41.77 117.89
N LEU A 20 -37.84 41.12 116.72
CA LEU A 20 -38.64 39.97 116.28
C LEU A 20 -37.92 38.65 116.64
N GLN A 21 -38.56 37.81 117.45
CA GLN A 21 -37.99 36.50 117.83
C GLN A 21 -37.99 35.53 116.63
N GLY A 22 -36.85 34.92 116.33
CA GLY A 22 -36.72 33.91 115.26
C GLY A 22 -35.26 33.51 114.99
N PRO A 23 -35.00 32.42 114.24
CA PRO A 23 -33.65 31.92 113.95
C PRO A 23 -32.92 32.74 112.85
N TRP A 24 -33.08 34.05 112.86
CA TRP A 24 -32.60 34.98 111.82
C TRP A 24 -31.07 34.96 111.66
N ARG A 25 -30.33 34.53 112.68
CA ARG A 25 -28.87 34.30 112.64
C ARG A 25 -28.45 33.09 111.83
N ALA A 26 -29.18 31.99 111.94
CA ALA A 26 -28.90 30.79 111.15
C ALA A 26 -29.32 31.00 109.69
N VAL A 27 -30.47 31.64 109.46
CA VAL A 27 -30.99 31.92 108.11
C VAL A 27 -30.06 32.88 107.35
N SER A 28 -29.61 33.98 107.96
CA SER A 28 -28.69 34.91 107.28
C SER A 28 -27.32 34.28 107.00
N ALA A 29 -26.79 33.46 107.91
CA ALA A 29 -25.53 32.75 107.72
C ALA A 29 -25.63 31.71 106.57
N VAL A 30 -26.69 30.89 106.54
CA VAL A 30 -26.90 29.90 105.48
C VAL A 30 -27.16 30.57 104.13
N SER A 31 -27.95 31.63 104.09
CA SER A 31 -28.19 32.41 102.86
C SER A 31 -26.92 33.11 102.36
N ALA A 32 -26.07 33.61 103.26
CA ALA A 32 -24.78 34.20 102.88
C ALA A 32 -23.82 33.14 102.30
N VAL A 33 -23.71 31.97 102.94
CA VAL A 33 -22.91 30.84 102.40
C VAL A 33 -23.45 30.39 101.04
N LEU A 34 -24.77 30.26 100.89
CA LEU A 34 -25.40 29.88 99.62
C LEU A 34 -25.16 30.95 98.53
N ALA A 35 -25.20 32.25 98.88
CA ALA A 35 -24.90 33.32 97.95
C ALA A 35 -23.44 33.27 97.47
N VAL A 36 -22.49 33.01 98.38
CA VAL A 36 -21.07 32.84 98.05
C VAL A 36 -20.85 31.60 97.16
N VAL A 37 -21.46 30.45 97.50
CA VAL A 37 -21.34 29.22 96.70
C VAL A 37 -21.97 29.39 95.31
N CYS A 38 -23.17 29.97 95.21
CA CYS A 38 -23.79 30.27 93.92
C CYS A 38 -22.99 31.30 93.10
N GLY A 39 -22.40 32.30 93.76
CA GLY A 39 -21.51 33.28 93.12
C GLY A 39 -20.24 32.63 92.57
N LEU A 40 -19.62 31.74 93.35
CA LEU A 40 -18.43 30.99 92.95
C LEU A 40 -18.74 30.04 91.77
N CYS A 41 -19.87 29.31 91.83
CA CYS A 41 -20.32 28.45 90.73
C CYS A 41 -20.61 29.24 89.45
N ALA A 42 -21.26 30.41 89.55
CA ALA A 42 -21.50 31.28 88.40
C ALA A 42 -20.21 31.84 87.82
N ALA A 43 -19.25 32.24 88.67
CA ALA A 43 -17.93 32.71 88.24
C ALA A 43 -17.13 31.59 87.55
N LEU A 44 -17.15 30.37 88.09
CA LEU A 44 -16.51 29.20 87.47
C LEU A 44 -17.17 28.81 86.15
N ALA A 45 -18.51 28.85 86.07
CA ALA A 45 -19.24 28.59 84.83
C ALA A 45 -18.94 29.65 83.76
N ALA A 46 -18.92 30.93 84.13
CA ALA A 46 -18.55 32.03 83.25
C ALA A 46 -17.09 31.92 82.78
N HIS A 47 -16.17 31.54 83.68
CA HIS A 47 -14.76 31.33 83.34
C HIS A 47 -14.59 30.15 82.37
N ARG A 48 -15.27 29.02 82.61
CA ARG A 48 -15.27 27.87 81.70
C ARG A 48 -15.88 28.21 80.34
N ALA A 49 -16.99 28.95 80.31
CA ALA A 49 -17.61 29.41 79.07
C ALA A 49 -16.68 30.34 78.27
N ALA A 50 -16.02 31.28 78.95
CA ALA A 50 -15.03 32.17 78.34
C ALA A 50 -13.81 31.40 77.81
N GLN A 51 -13.32 30.39 78.54
CA GLN A 51 -12.24 29.51 78.07
C GLN A 51 -12.66 28.71 76.83
N ALA A 52 -13.87 28.12 76.83
CA ALA A 52 -14.40 27.37 75.70
C ALA A 52 -14.59 28.27 74.46
N GLN A 53 -15.08 29.49 74.63
CA GLN A 53 -15.19 30.47 73.54
C GLN A 53 -13.82 30.86 72.96
N ARG A 54 -12.81 31.08 73.82
CA ARG A 54 -11.44 31.37 73.36
C ARG A 54 -10.84 30.20 72.59
N ALA A 55 -11.01 28.97 73.08
CA ALA A 55 -10.53 27.78 72.39
C ALA A 55 -11.23 27.57 71.03
N LEU A 56 -12.54 27.85 70.94
CA LEU A 56 -13.28 27.78 69.69
C LEU A 56 -12.81 28.86 68.70
N ALA A 57 -12.61 30.09 69.18
CA ALA A 57 -12.11 31.20 68.37
C ALA A 57 -10.72 30.89 67.78
N GLN A 58 -9.82 30.34 68.59
CA GLN A 58 -8.48 29.91 68.14
C GLN A 58 -8.56 28.83 67.06
N ARG A 59 -9.41 27.80 67.25
CA ARG A 59 -9.60 26.75 66.22
C ARG A 59 -10.18 27.28 64.92
N LEU A 60 -11.10 28.26 65.00
CA LEU A 60 -11.67 28.89 63.81
C LEU A 60 -10.60 29.70 63.06
N GLU A 61 -9.75 30.41 63.78
CA GLU A 61 -8.65 31.19 63.22
C GLU A 61 -7.59 30.28 62.57
N GLU A 62 -7.21 29.18 63.23
CA GLU A 62 -6.32 28.16 62.65
C GLU A 62 -6.91 27.52 61.37
N ALA A 63 -8.22 27.19 61.39
CA ALA A 63 -8.90 26.64 60.23
C ALA A 63 -8.99 27.65 59.06
N ASN A 64 -9.20 28.93 59.36
CA ASN A 64 -9.20 30.00 58.35
C ASN A 64 -7.80 30.17 57.74
N LEU A 65 -6.74 30.20 58.56
CA LEU A 65 -5.37 30.26 58.07
C LEU A 65 -4.99 29.03 57.22
N ALA A 66 -5.40 27.83 57.64
CA ALA A 66 -5.18 26.62 56.86
C ALA A 66 -5.91 26.65 55.51
N ARG A 67 -7.15 27.15 55.50
CA ARG A 67 -7.93 27.33 54.28
C ARG A 67 -7.31 28.36 53.35
N GLU A 68 -6.81 29.47 53.88
CA GLU A 68 -6.12 30.50 53.09
C GLU A 68 -4.84 29.95 52.45
N ARG A 69 -4.03 29.19 53.20
CA ARG A 69 -2.83 28.51 52.67
C ARG A 69 -3.18 27.55 51.53
N LEU A 70 -4.21 26.71 51.72
CA LEU A 70 -4.65 25.77 50.69
C LEU A 70 -5.17 26.52 49.44
N GLN A 71 -5.89 27.63 49.63
CA GLN A 71 -6.34 28.47 48.52
C GLN A 71 -5.18 29.13 47.77
N GLN A 72 -4.11 29.54 48.48
CA GLN A 72 -2.90 30.06 47.86
C GLN A 72 -2.16 28.97 47.07
N GLU A 73 -2.02 27.76 47.61
CA GLU A 73 -1.43 26.62 46.90
C GLU A 73 -2.24 26.25 45.65
N LEU A 74 -3.57 26.19 45.74
CA LEU A 74 -4.44 25.94 44.59
C LEU A 74 -4.30 27.00 43.50
N ARG A 75 -4.21 28.29 43.88
CA ARG A 75 -3.95 29.38 42.92
C ARG A 75 -2.59 29.22 42.26
N ARG A 76 -1.55 28.92 43.04
CA ARG A 76 -0.19 28.71 42.52
C ARG A 76 -0.13 27.51 41.57
N HIS A 77 -0.82 26.41 41.88
CA HIS A 77 -0.93 25.26 40.98
C HIS A 77 -1.66 25.62 39.68
N GLY A 78 -2.78 26.36 39.77
CA GLY A 78 -3.50 26.81 38.58
C GLY A 78 -2.69 27.76 37.70
N GLU A 79 -1.90 28.65 38.30
CA GLU A 79 -0.98 29.53 37.57
C GLU A 79 0.13 28.74 36.86
N LEU A 80 0.74 27.77 37.54
CA LEU A 80 1.75 26.87 36.95
C LEU A 80 1.17 26.02 35.83
N GLU A 81 -0.03 25.46 35.99
CA GLU A 81 -0.71 24.70 34.93
C GLU A 81 -0.97 25.56 33.70
N GLN A 82 -1.41 26.81 33.89
CA GLN A 82 -1.60 27.75 32.78
C GLN A 82 -0.28 28.13 32.11
N GLU A 83 0.79 28.34 32.88
CA GLU A 83 2.12 28.63 32.35
C GLU A 83 2.64 27.45 31.52
N LEU A 84 2.47 26.23 32.01
CA LEU A 84 2.87 25.00 31.33
C LEU A 84 2.04 24.77 30.06
N LEU A 85 0.73 25.05 30.10
CA LEU A 85 -0.14 25.00 28.92
C LEU A 85 0.29 26.02 27.85
N ARG A 86 0.58 27.26 28.26
CA ARG A 86 1.08 28.31 27.34
C ARG A 86 2.43 27.94 26.75
N ALA A 87 3.35 27.42 27.56
CA ALA A 87 4.66 26.95 27.09
C ALA A 87 4.52 25.79 26.10
N LYS A 88 3.62 24.83 26.36
CA LYS A 88 3.31 23.72 25.46
C LYS A 88 2.73 24.23 24.13
N GLN A 89 1.72 25.11 24.19
CA GLN A 89 1.11 25.70 22.99
C GLN A 89 2.12 26.50 22.17
N ALA A 90 3.01 27.26 22.81
CA ALA A 90 4.08 27.98 22.13
C ALA A 90 5.07 27.02 21.45
N ALA A 91 5.45 25.92 22.10
CA ALA A 91 6.32 24.90 21.52
C ALA A 91 5.67 24.16 20.33
N GLU A 92 4.39 23.82 20.43
CA GLU A 92 3.62 23.20 19.34
C GLU A 92 3.46 24.16 18.15
N ALA A 93 3.12 25.43 18.41
CA ALA A 93 3.04 26.45 17.38
C ALA A 93 4.38 26.69 16.67
N ALA A 94 5.49 26.73 17.43
CA ALA A 94 6.83 26.84 16.85
C ALA A 94 7.19 25.62 15.97
N THR A 95 6.80 24.41 16.39
CA THR A 95 7.03 23.18 15.62
C THR A 95 6.20 23.17 14.33
N LEU A 96 4.94 23.60 14.40
CA LEU A 96 4.08 23.75 13.22
C LEU A 96 4.61 24.78 12.24
N ALA A 97 5.00 25.96 12.73
CA ALA A 97 5.59 27.02 11.90
C ALA A 97 6.90 26.56 11.23
N LYS A 98 7.75 25.82 11.95
CA LYS A 98 8.95 25.18 11.38
C LYS A 98 8.59 24.20 10.27
N GLY A 99 7.54 23.39 10.47
CA GLY A 99 7.05 22.44 9.47
C GLY A 99 6.50 23.12 8.21
N GLU A 100 5.68 24.15 8.37
CA GLU A 100 5.15 24.97 7.27
C GLU A 100 6.27 25.69 6.51
N PHE A 101 7.21 26.31 7.22
CA PHE A 101 8.36 26.96 6.61
C PHE A 101 9.18 26.00 5.75
N LEU A 102 9.46 24.78 6.24
CA LEU A 102 10.19 23.77 5.48
C LEU A 102 9.37 23.26 4.27
N ALA A 103 8.06 23.12 4.41
CA ALA A 103 7.18 22.75 3.30
C ALA A 103 7.18 23.81 2.18
N THR A 104 7.05 25.08 2.54
CA THR A 104 7.11 26.21 1.59
C THR A 104 8.50 26.31 0.97
N MET A 105 9.58 26.32 1.77
CA MET A 105 10.95 26.37 1.26
C MET A 105 11.25 25.21 0.30
N SER A 106 10.77 24.01 0.59
CA SER A 106 10.94 22.90 -0.35
C SER A 106 10.21 23.15 -1.66
N HIS A 107 8.99 23.69 -1.63
CA HIS A 107 8.27 24.04 -2.86
C HIS A 107 9.01 25.13 -3.66
N GLU A 108 9.56 26.13 -2.98
CA GLU A 108 10.34 27.22 -3.58
C GLU A 108 11.70 26.77 -4.13
N ILE A 109 12.33 25.73 -3.55
CA ILE A 109 13.59 25.15 -4.06
C ILE A 109 13.31 24.11 -5.16
N ARG A 110 12.22 23.35 -5.04
CA ARG A 110 11.85 22.30 -6.01
C ARG A 110 11.42 22.90 -7.34
N THR A 111 10.69 24.01 -7.33
CA THR A 111 10.21 24.68 -8.56
C THR A 111 11.35 25.06 -9.53
N PRO A 112 12.42 25.77 -9.11
CA PRO A 112 13.54 26.07 -10.00
C PRO A 112 14.33 24.82 -10.39
N LEU A 113 14.50 23.83 -9.49
CA LEU A 113 15.19 22.57 -9.82
C LEU A 113 14.45 21.74 -10.87
N ASN A 114 13.12 21.65 -10.77
CA ASN A 114 12.26 20.99 -11.75
C ASN A 114 12.22 21.73 -13.09
N GLY A 115 12.66 22.98 -13.16
CA GLY A 115 12.92 23.70 -14.40
C GLY A 115 14.33 23.43 -14.95
N ILE A 116 15.35 23.49 -14.10
CA ILE A 116 16.76 23.29 -14.48
C ILE A 116 17.01 21.87 -14.99
N ILE A 117 16.49 20.84 -14.32
CA ILE A 117 16.76 19.43 -14.68
C ILE A 117 16.28 19.09 -16.10
N PRO A 118 15.03 19.37 -16.51
CA PRO A 118 14.60 19.14 -17.89
C PRO A 118 15.39 19.96 -18.91
N MET A 119 15.80 21.20 -18.57
CA MET A 119 16.66 22.00 -19.44
C MET A 119 18.03 21.35 -19.64
N LEU A 120 18.62 20.79 -18.58
CA LEU A 120 19.87 20.03 -18.68
C LEU A 120 19.66 18.73 -19.46
N GLU A 121 18.56 17.99 -19.26
CA GLU A 121 18.22 16.79 -20.04
C GLU A 121 18.03 17.10 -21.53
N LEU A 122 17.36 18.21 -21.86
CA LEU A 122 17.18 18.72 -23.24
C LEU A 122 18.51 19.07 -23.89
N ILE A 123 19.39 19.80 -23.20
CA ILE A 123 20.73 20.10 -23.70
C ILE A 123 21.53 18.81 -23.91
N SER A 124 21.32 17.80 -23.06
CA SER A 124 22.02 16.50 -23.12
C SER A 124 21.67 15.68 -24.36
N SER A 125 20.51 15.93 -24.97
CA SER A 125 20.05 15.28 -26.20
C SER A 125 20.69 15.86 -27.48
N GLY A 126 21.34 17.02 -27.38
CA GLY A 126 22.00 17.69 -28.49
C GLY A 126 23.40 17.13 -28.82
N GLN A 127 23.97 17.58 -29.96
CA GLN A 127 25.36 17.28 -30.31
C GLN A 127 26.33 18.13 -29.48
N LEU A 128 26.81 17.57 -28.37
CA LEU A 128 27.75 18.21 -27.45
C LEU A 128 29.16 17.64 -27.59
N SER A 129 30.18 18.47 -27.35
CA SER A 129 31.57 18.02 -27.18
C SER A 129 31.73 17.18 -25.90
N LEU A 130 32.82 16.41 -25.79
CA LEU A 130 33.08 15.57 -24.61
C LEU A 130 33.12 16.39 -23.31
N ASP A 131 33.85 17.52 -23.30
CA ASP A 131 33.92 18.40 -22.13
C ASP A 131 32.56 19.00 -21.75
N GLN A 132 31.72 19.34 -22.74
CA GLN A 132 30.37 19.86 -22.50
C GLN A 132 29.44 18.79 -21.93
N ARG A 133 29.56 17.53 -22.37
CA ARG A 133 28.77 16.42 -21.81
C ARG A 133 29.16 16.15 -20.36
N ASP A 134 30.46 16.17 -20.03
CA ASP A 134 30.92 15.96 -18.66
C ASP A 134 30.45 17.09 -17.72
N MET A 135 30.52 18.34 -18.17
CA MET A 135 29.98 19.49 -17.42
C MET A 135 28.46 19.36 -17.21
N LEU A 136 27.73 18.94 -18.24
CA LEU A 136 26.29 18.78 -18.18
C LEU A 136 25.86 17.60 -17.29
N GLN A 137 26.54 16.45 -17.39
CA GLN A 137 26.32 15.31 -16.50
C GLN A 137 26.59 15.68 -15.04
N THR A 138 27.66 16.44 -14.79
CA THR A 138 27.99 16.95 -13.45
C THR A 138 26.90 17.91 -12.94
N ALA A 139 26.41 18.82 -13.78
CA ALA A 139 25.33 19.74 -13.43
C ALA A 139 24.02 18.98 -13.13
N THR A 140 23.62 18.03 -13.99
CA THR A 140 22.41 17.22 -13.79
C THR A 140 22.51 16.38 -12.52
N GLY A 141 23.65 15.73 -12.29
CA GLY A 141 23.92 14.98 -11.06
C GLY A 141 23.84 15.86 -9.81
N SER A 142 24.38 17.07 -9.87
CA SER A 142 24.32 18.04 -8.77
C SER A 142 22.89 18.54 -8.49
N SER A 143 22.10 18.80 -9.54
CA SER A 143 20.70 19.21 -9.40
C SER A 143 19.81 18.10 -8.82
N LEU A 144 20.00 16.85 -9.28
CA LEU A 144 19.31 15.68 -8.71
C LEU A 144 19.71 15.42 -7.26
N GLN A 145 21.00 15.61 -6.93
CA GLN A 145 21.48 15.51 -5.56
C GLN A 145 20.85 16.58 -4.67
N LEU A 146 20.75 17.83 -5.13
CA LEU A 146 20.11 18.90 -4.36
C LEU A 146 18.62 18.61 -4.12
N LEU A 147 17.92 18.07 -5.12
CA LEU A 147 16.53 17.66 -4.97
C LEU A 147 16.36 16.57 -3.89
N ARG A 148 17.24 15.55 -3.91
CA ARG A 148 17.26 14.51 -2.87
C ARG A 148 17.50 15.09 -1.47
N ILE A 149 18.42 16.07 -1.34
CA ILE A 149 18.69 16.73 -0.05
C ILE A 149 17.44 17.43 0.47
N VAL A 150 16.72 18.13 -0.41
CA VAL A 150 15.48 18.83 -0.07
C VAL A 150 14.38 17.85 0.35
N ASP A 151 14.24 16.75 -0.37
CA ASP A 151 13.27 15.70 -0.04
C ASP A 151 13.59 15.01 1.29
N ASP A 152 14.86 14.71 1.57
CA ASP A 152 15.31 14.17 2.86
C ASP A 152 14.96 15.12 4.03
N ILE A 153 15.13 16.44 3.84
CA ILE A 153 14.79 17.46 4.85
C ILE A 153 13.26 17.50 5.09
N LEU A 154 12.47 17.41 4.02
CA LEU A 154 11.01 17.35 4.14
C LEU A 154 10.52 16.09 4.85
N ASP A 155 11.04 14.93 4.46
CA ASP A 155 10.68 13.67 5.09
C ASP A 155 11.03 13.70 6.57
N TYR A 156 12.21 14.23 6.93
CA TYR A 156 12.58 14.45 8.33
C TYR A 156 11.60 15.38 9.07
N SER A 157 11.21 16.50 8.45
CA SER A 157 10.24 17.44 9.03
C SER A 157 8.86 16.80 9.27
N LYS A 158 8.35 16.03 8.30
CA LYS A 158 7.08 15.30 8.44
C LYS A 158 7.14 14.24 9.54
N LEU A 159 8.28 13.57 9.66
CA LEU A 159 8.56 12.57 10.69
C LEU A 159 8.69 13.19 12.10
N GLU A 160 9.30 14.37 12.23
CA GLU A 160 9.40 15.13 13.49
C GLU A 160 8.03 15.62 13.96
N ALA A 161 7.15 15.99 13.03
CA ALA A 161 5.79 16.45 13.31
C ALA A 161 4.77 15.32 13.57
N ASN A 162 5.18 14.04 13.59
CA ASN A 162 4.28 12.87 13.66
C ASN A 162 3.17 12.85 12.60
N LYS A 163 3.38 13.50 11.44
CA LYS A 163 2.40 13.59 10.34
C LYS A 163 2.58 12.49 9.28
N LEU A 164 3.43 11.50 9.53
CA LEU A 164 3.68 10.41 8.59
C LEU A 164 2.74 9.24 8.91
N GLU A 165 1.82 8.97 7.99
CA GLU A 165 0.91 7.82 8.05
C GLU A 165 1.51 6.66 7.24
N LEU A 166 1.40 5.43 7.79
CA LEU A 166 1.83 4.21 7.13
C LEU A 166 0.68 3.62 6.33
N GLU A 167 0.93 3.27 5.07
CA GLU A 167 -0.07 2.63 4.22
C GLU A 167 0.09 1.11 4.28
N ILE A 168 -0.87 0.39 4.88
CA ILE A 168 -0.79 -1.06 5.05
C ILE A 168 -1.44 -1.77 3.86
N THR A 169 -0.63 -2.23 2.92
CA THR A 169 -1.04 -3.01 1.74
C THR A 169 -0.49 -4.42 1.76
N THR A 170 -1.08 -5.33 0.97
CA THR A 170 -0.56 -6.69 0.78
C THR A 170 0.47 -6.68 -0.33
N PHE A 171 1.67 -7.23 -0.08
CA PHE A 171 2.73 -7.28 -1.08
C PHE A 171 3.64 -8.50 -0.90
N ASN A 172 4.39 -8.84 -1.95
CA ASN A 172 5.39 -9.90 -1.96
C ASN A 172 6.78 -9.33 -1.61
N LEU A 173 7.39 -9.82 -0.52
CA LEU A 173 8.72 -9.42 -0.05
C LEU A 173 9.82 -9.68 -1.07
N ARG A 174 9.72 -10.77 -1.84
CA ARG A 174 10.72 -11.13 -2.85
C ARG A 174 10.74 -10.08 -3.96
N GLU A 175 9.58 -9.76 -4.53
CA GLU A 175 9.46 -8.75 -5.59
C GLU A 175 9.96 -7.37 -5.14
N LEU A 176 9.69 -7.01 -3.87
CA LEU A 176 10.20 -5.76 -3.31
C LEU A 176 11.74 -5.75 -3.26
N LEU A 177 12.34 -6.80 -2.72
CA LEU A 177 13.79 -6.94 -2.58
C LEU A 177 14.48 -7.00 -3.94
N ASP A 178 13.97 -7.80 -4.86
CA ASP A 178 14.48 -7.92 -6.23
C ASP A 178 14.42 -6.57 -6.95
N GLY A 179 13.33 -5.82 -6.80
CA GLY A 179 13.21 -4.48 -7.38
C GLY A 179 14.20 -3.46 -6.80
N VAL A 180 14.53 -3.54 -5.50
CA VAL A 180 15.57 -2.68 -4.90
C VAL A 180 16.96 -3.04 -5.42
N ILE A 181 17.24 -4.34 -5.54
CA ILE A 181 18.53 -4.83 -6.02
C ILE A 181 18.74 -4.44 -7.48
N GLN A 182 17.77 -4.68 -8.35
CA GLN A 182 17.84 -4.31 -9.77
C GLN A 182 18.13 -2.81 -9.97
N LEU A 183 17.52 -1.96 -9.14
CA LEU A 183 17.74 -0.51 -9.20
C LEU A 183 19.20 -0.14 -8.87
N LEU A 184 19.79 -0.80 -7.87
CA LEU A 184 21.13 -0.49 -7.37
C LEU A 184 22.23 -1.33 -8.03
N GLN A 185 21.85 -2.34 -8.81
CA GLN A 185 22.74 -3.26 -9.53
C GLN A 185 23.70 -2.49 -10.43
N ARG A 186 23.20 -1.60 -11.30
CA ARG A 186 24.04 -0.80 -12.21
C ARG A 186 25.05 0.08 -11.47
N THR A 187 24.65 0.65 -10.33
CA THR A 187 25.54 1.47 -9.51
C THR A 187 26.64 0.65 -8.84
N ALA A 188 26.31 -0.58 -8.42
CA ALA A 188 27.27 -1.51 -7.85
C ALA A 188 28.24 -2.07 -8.91
N GLU A 189 27.74 -2.42 -10.10
CA GLU A 189 28.54 -2.89 -11.24
C GLU A 189 29.53 -1.81 -11.71
N GLY A 190 29.11 -0.55 -11.77
CA GLY A 190 30.00 0.58 -12.04
C GLY A 190 31.15 0.74 -11.03
N ARG A 191 31.01 0.16 -9.83
CA ARG A 191 32.05 0.10 -8.78
C ARG A 191 32.66 -1.30 -8.62
N GLN A 192 32.37 -2.25 -9.52
CA GLN A 192 32.85 -3.64 -9.47
C GLN A 192 32.49 -4.39 -8.17
N LEU A 193 31.32 -4.11 -7.60
CA LEU A 193 30.81 -4.77 -6.40
C LEU A 193 29.82 -5.87 -6.75
N ARG A 194 29.85 -6.99 -6.02
CA ARG A 194 28.86 -8.07 -6.16
C ARG A 194 27.71 -7.88 -5.17
N LEU A 195 26.48 -7.81 -5.66
CA LEU A 195 25.27 -7.83 -4.83
C LEU A 195 24.73 -9.27 -4.76
N SER A 196 24.37 -9.74 -3.57
CA SER A 196 23.72 -11.03 -3.37
C SER A 196 22.47 -10.91 -2.50
N LEU A 197 21.49 -11.79 -2.73
CA LEU A 197 20.26 -11.89 -1.94
C LEU A 197 20.10 -13.31 -1.41
N ASP A 198 19.96 -13.42 -0.10
CA ASP A 198 19.69 -14.66 0.61
C ASP A 198 18.40 -14.52 1.43
N ILE A 199 17.41 -15.37 1.16
CA ILE A 199 16.12 -15.38 1.86
C ILE A 199 15.97 -16.73 2.53
N GLU A 200 15.84 -16.72 3.85
CA GLU A 200 15.65 -17.93 4.64
C GLU A 200 14.34 -18.65 4.24
N PRO A 201 14.34 -19.99 4.02
CA PRO A 201 13.15 -20.72 3.58
C PRO A 201 11.95 -20.65 4.53
N SER A 202 12.18 -20.33 5.81
CA SER A 202 11.16 -20.20 6.84
C SER A 202 10.37 -18.88 6.76
N VAL A 203 10.81 -17.94 5.91
CA VAL A 203 10.20 -16.63 5.69
C VAL A 203 9.03 -16.75 4.73
N ARG A 204 7.86 -16.23 5.14
CA ARG A 204 6.71 -16.12 4.25
C ARG A 204 6.88 -14.90 3.35
N LEU A 205 6.71 -15.10 2.04
CA LEU A 205 6.93 -14.04 1.05
C LEU A 205 5.78 -13.03 1.00
N LEU A 206 4.53 -13.48 1.19
CA LEU A 206 3.36 -12.61 1.15
C LEU A 206 3.07 -12.04 2.55
N VAL A 207 3.12 -10.72 2.68
CA VAL A 207 2.94 -10.00 3.95
C VAL A 207 2.13 -8.73 3.77
N ARG A 208 1.67 -8.15 4.88
CA ARG A 208 1.00 -6.85 4.91
C ARG A 208 1.84 -5.80 5.63
N GLY A 209 2.00 -4.64 5.02
CA GLY A 209 2.78 -3.51 5.52
C GLY A 209 2.92 -2.40 4.48
N ASP A 210 3.86 -1.48 4.70
CA ASP A 210 4.12 -0.36 3.78
C ASP A 210 5.33 -0.67 2.87
N PRO A 211 5.10 -1.04 1.59
CA PRO A 211 6.18 -1.39 0.68
C PRO A 211 7.02 -0.17 0.26
N ILE A 212 6.45 1.04 0.26
CA ILE A 212 7.15 2.27 -0.16
C ILE A 212 8.19 2.63 0.89
N ARG A 213 7.79 2.62 2.17
CA ARG A 213 8.69 2.93 3.29
C ARG A 213 9.75 1.86 3.49
N LEU A 214 9.39 0.58 3.32
CA LEU A 214 10.35 -0.52 3.39
C LEU A 214 11.41 -0.40 2.27
N ARG A 215 10.99 -0.07 1.04
CA ARG A 215 11.88 0.21 -0.10
C ARG A 215 12.82 1.38 0.20
N GLN A 216 12.32 2.45 0.82
CA GLN A 216 13.10 3.62 1.21
C GLN A 216 14.20 3.26 2.22
N VAL A 217 13.88 2.45 3.24
CA VAL A 217 14.86 1.99 4.23
C VAL A 217 15.93 1.11 3.56
N LEU A 218 15.53 0.11 2.79
CA LEU A 218 16.46 -0.80 2.11
C LEU A 218 17.35 -0.07 1.11
N GLY A 219 16.79 0.83 0.30
CA GLY A 219 17.53 1.63 -0.67
C GLY A 219 18.58 2.53 -0.01
N ASN A 220 18.28 3.11 1.15
CA ASN A 220 19.25 3.90 1.91
C ASN A 220 20.38 3.05 2.49
N LEU A 221 20.07 1.86 3.05
CA LEU A 221 21.08 0.97 3.62
C LEU A 221 22.00 0.39 2.54
N ILE A 222 21.43 -0.13 1.45
CA ILE A 222 22.20 -0.70 0.33
C ILE A 222 22.98 0.40 -0.41
N GLY A 223 22.38 1.58 -0.61
CA GLY A 223 23.07 2.73 -1.20
C GLY A 223 24.28 3.17 -0.37
N ASN A 224 24.17 3.17 0.96
CA ASN A 224 25.31 3.42 1.84
C ASN A 224 26.38 2.32 1.72
N ALA A 225 25.98 1.05 1.69
CA ALA A 225 26.91 -0.07 1.50
C ALA A 225 27.72 0.07 0.20
N ILE A 226 27.07 0.40 -0.93
CA ILE A 226 27.74 0.63 -2.23
C ILE A 226 28.69 1.83 -2.17
N LYS A 227 28.29 2.88 -1.45
CA LYS A 227 29.05 4.12 -1.33
C LYS A 227 30.35 3.94 -0.54
N PHE A 228 30.32 3.15 0.53
CA PHE A 228 31.45 2.96 1.46
C PHE A 228 32.25 1.66 1.25
N THR A 229 31.90 0.88 0.21
CA THR A 229 32.67 -0.29 -0.23
C THR A 229 33.36 0.02 -1.54
N GLU A 230 34.70 -0.06 -1.57
CA GLU A 230 35.47 0.18 -2.79
C GLU A 230 35.59 -1.06 -3.68
N ARG A 231 35.79 -2.24 -3.07
CA ARG A 231 35.86 -3.55 -3.75
C ARG A 231 35.29 -4.63 -2.83
N GLY A 232 34.60 -5.62 -3.41
CA GLY A 232 34.10 -6.78 -2.66
C GLY A 232 32.64 -7.10 -2.94
N SER A 233 31.89 -7.44 -1.89
CA SER A 233 30.49 -7.84 -2.00
C SER A 233 29.60 -7.18 -0.95
N ILE A 234 28.33 -7.08 -1.31
CA ILE A 234 27.24 -6.62 -0.45
C ILE A 234 26.20 -7.72 -0.43
N ASP A 235 25.98 -8.31 0.74
CA ASP A 235 25.08 -9.44 0.94
C ASP A 235 23.83 -8.97 1.70
N ILE A 236 22.67 -9.19 1.10
CA ILE A 236 21.36 -8.86 1.68
C ILE A 236 20.74 -10.15 2.20
N GLN A 237 20.46 -10.21 3.50
CA GLN A 237 19.87 -11.38 4.14
C GLN A 237 18.52 -11.06 4.76
N LEU A 238 17.54 -11.92 4.50
CA LEU A 238 16.23 -11.87 5.15
C LEU A 238 16.03 -13.13 5.99
N ARG A 239 15.87 -12.94 7.30
CA ARG A 239 15.68 -14.02 8.28
C ARG A 239 14.40 -13.85 9.06
N ARG A 240 13.84 -14.96 9.53
CA ARG A 240 12.68 -14.95 10.42
C ARG A 240 13.11 -15.16 11.86
N LEU A 241 12.85 -14.19 12.74
CA LEU A 241 13.17 -14.29 14.16
C LEU A 241 12.06 -14.98 14.96
N GLY A 242 10.81 -14.83 14.51
CA GLY A 242 9.66 -15.37 15.21
C GLY A 242 8.35 -15.10 14.48
N GLU A 243 7.26 -15.64 15.02
CA GLU A 243 5.90 -15.44 14.52
C GLU A 243 4.96 -15.34 15.71
N THR A 244 4.11 -14.32 15.72
CA THR A 244 2.95 -14.22 16.63
C THR A 244 1.69 -14.65 15.88
N ARG A 245 0.52 -14.68 16.54
CA ARG A 245 -0.74 -15.05 15.85
C ARG A 245 -1.06 -14.13 14.67
N ALA A 246 -0.72 -12.85 14.74
CA ALA A 246 -1.09 -11.84 13.75
C ALA A 246 0.09 -11.28 12.93
N GLN A 247 1.33 -11.51 13.34
CA GLN A 247 2.52 -10.88 12.73
C GLN A 247 3.69 -11.85 12.55
N HIS A 248 4.50 -11.61 11.52
CA HIS A 248 5.84 -12.18 11.36
C HIS A 248 6.88 -11.18 11.84
N LEU A 249 7.79 -11.60 12.71
CA LEU A 249 8.95 -10.79 13.07
C LEU A 249 10.10 -11.15 12.12
N LEU A 250 10.41 -10.24 11.20
CA LEU A 250 11.45 -10.42 10.19
C LEU A 250 12.64 -9.54 10.48
N ARG A 251 13.84 -10.07 10.23
CA ARG A 251 15.10 -9.35 10.33
C ARG A 251 15.74 -9.25 8.95
N PHE A 252 15.96 -8.02 8.53
CA PHE A 252 16.68 -7.66 7.31
C PHE A 252 18.10 -7.30 7.71
N GLN A 253 19.08 -7.80 6.96
CA GLN A 253 20.50 -7.50 7.18
C GLN A 253 21.14 -7.12 5.85
N VAL A 254 21.92 -6.05 5.85
CA VAL A 254 22.74 -5.61 4.73
C VAL A 254 24.18 -5.62 5.21
N ARG A 255 24.96 -6.57 4.71
CA ARG A 255 26.36 -6.75 5.06
C ARG A 255 27.23 -6.25 3.92
N ASP A 256 28.20 -5.40 4.24
CA ASP A 256 29.21 -4.90 3.31
C ASP A 256 30.61 -5.34 3.74
N THR A 257 31.54 -5.40 2.77
CA THR A 257 32.97 -5.64 2.99
C THR A 257 33.78 -4.34 2.94
N GLY A 258 33.17 -3.21 3.29
CA GLY A 258 33.76 -1.88 3.16
C GLY A 258 34.73 -1.51 4.29
N ILE A 259 34.97 -0.21 4.44
CA ILE A 259 35.94 0.36 5.39
C ILE A 259 35.62 0.09 6.86
N GLY A 260 34.38 -0.31 7.18
CA GLY A 260 33.90 -0.47 8.56
C GLY A 260 33.82 0.84 9.34
N ILE A 261 33.26 0.78 10.55
CA ILE A 261 32.92 1.96 11.36
C ILE A 261 33.44 1.79 12.79
N ALA A 262 34.13 2.80 13.31
CA ALA A 262 34.64 2.80 14.67
C ALA A 262 33.51 2.79 15.73
N PRO A 263 33.69 2.14 16.90
CA PRO A 263 32.64 2.03 17.93
C PRO A 263 32.06 3.38 18.39
N ASP A 264 32.91 4.40 18.54
CA ASP A 264 32.50 5.74 18.97
C ASP A 264 31.58 6.42 17.93
N GLN A 265 31.78 6.13 16.65
CA GLN A 265 30.98 6.66 15.55
C GLN A 265 29.63 5.93 15.43
N GLN A 266 29.58 4.62 15.72
CA GLN A 266 28.35 3.82 15.66
C GLN A 266 27.23 4.39 16.55
N ALA A 267 27.58 4.88 17.76
CA ALA A 267 26.63 5.49 18.69
C ALA A 267 26.01 6.81 18.17
N ARG A 268 26.62 7.45 17.17
CA ARG A 268 26.19 8.75 16.62
C ARG A 268 25.53 8.63 15.25
N LEU A 269 25.65 7.50 14.54
CA LEU A 269 25.16 7.31 13.17
C LEU A 269 23.66 7.58 12.97
N PHE A 270 22.84 7.25 13.97
CA PHE A 270 21.38 7.43 13.88
C PHE A 270 20.89 8.78 14.39
N ARG A 271 21.78 9.71 14.75
CA ARG A 271 21.40 11.08 15.13
C ARG A 271 21.27 11.95 13.88
N SER A 272 20.30 12.86 13.87
CA SER A 272 20.12 13.79 12.75
C SER A 272 21.36 14.68 12.56
N PHE A 273 21.75 14.86 11.30
CA PHE A 273 22.93 15.66 10.90
C PHE A 273 24.28 15.18 11.47
N ALA A 274 24.34 13.98 12.05
CA ALA A 274 25.59 13.39 12.49
C ALA A 274 26.34 12.77 11.30
N GLN A 275 27.55 13.25 11.05
CA GLN A 275 28.45 12.71 10.03
C GLN A 275 29.75 12.24 10.70
N ALA A 276 30.31 11.14 10.20
CA ALA A 276 31.40 10.40 10.85
C ALA A 276 32.73 11.17 10.88
N ASP A 277 33.03 12.06 9.92
CA ASP A 277 34.22 12.91 9.95
C ASP A 277 34.17 14.07 8.93
N ALA A 278 34.64 15.26 9.30
CA ALA A 278 34.75 16.44 8.42
C ALA A 278 35.76 16.28 7.26
N SER A 279 36.64 15.27 7.33
CA SER A 279 37.62 14.91 6.29
C SER A 279 37.01 13.99 5.20
N THR A 280 36.09 13.09 5.57
CA THR A 280 35.38 12.19 4.66
C THR A 280 34.28 12.87 3.84
N THR A 281 33.88 14.08 4.24
CA THR A 281 32.87 14.91 3.54
C THR A 281 33.31 15.30 2.12
N ARG A 282 34.63 15.42 1.87
CA ARG A 282 35.17 15.84 0.57
C ARG A 282 35.16 14.75 -0.51
N LEU A 283 35.12 13.48 -0.13
CA LEU A 283 35.21 12.36 -1.07
C LEU A 283 33.86 11.69 -1.37
N TYR A 284 32.90 11.71 -0.43
CA TYR A 284 31.71 10.87 -0.56
C TYR A 284 30.35 11.54 -0.35
N GLY A 285 30.24 12.80 0.10
CA GLY A 285 29.01 13.64 0.05
C GLY A 285 27.68 13.04 0.58
N GLY A 286 27.08 13.60 1.62
CA GLY A 286 25.74 13.19 2.08
C GLY A 286 25.12 14.16 3.09
N THR A 287 23.81 14.07 3.31
CA THR A 287 23.06 14.92 4.27
C THR A 287 23.25 14.50 5.73
N GLY A 288 23.60 13.23 5.97
CA GLY A 288 23.55 12.63 7.31
C GLY A 288 22.12 12.42 7.82
N LEU A 289 21.09 12.58 6.97
CA LEU A 289 19.68 12.40 7.34
C LEU A 289 19.18 10.99 7.05
N GLY A 290 19.73 10.31 6.04
CA GLY A 290 19.22 9.01 5.58
C GLY A 290 19.07 7.95 6.68
N LEU A 291 20.09 7.76 7.55
CA LEU A 291 20.01 6.79 8.65
C LEU A 291 19.06 7.22 9.77
N ALA A 292 18.94 8.52 10.04
CA ALA A 292 17.98 9.06 11.00
C ALA A 292 16.54 8.86 10.52
N ILE A 293 16.28 9.07 9.22
CA ILE A 293 15.00 8.78 8.56
C ILE A 293 14.70 7.28 8.64
N CYS A 294 15.67 6.41 8.32
CA CYS A 294 15.50 4.96 8.44
C CYS A 294 15.10 4.54 9.85
N LYS A 295 15.79 5.06 10.88
CA LYS A 295 15.45 4.76 12.27
C LYS A 295 14.01 5.15 12.60
N ARG A 296 13.59 6.36 12.23
CA ARG A 296 12.25 6.83 12.55
C ARG A 296 11.15 6.07 11.81
N ILE A 297 11.37 5.70 10.53
CA ILE A 297 10.44 4.84 9.78
C ILE A 297 10.31 3.48 10.48
N ILE A 298 11.42 2.87 10.87
CA ILE A 298 11.42 1.57 11.56
C ILE A 298 10.74 1.68 12.94
N ASP A 299 10.97 2.76 13.69
CA ASP A 299 10.27 3.02 14.96
C ASP A 299 8.74 3.14 14.74
N LEU A 300 8.30 3.82 13.68
CA LEU A 300 6.88 3.93 13.31
C LEU A 300 6.27 2.59 12.90
N MET A 301 7.05 1.72 12.25
CA MET A 301 6.64 0.35 11.91
C MET A 301 6.67 -0.59 13.13
N GLY A 302 7.01 -0.10 14.34
CA GLY A 302 7.10 -0.90 15.56
C GLY A 302 8.32 -1.82 15.62
N GLY A 303 9.36 -1.48 14.85
CA GLY A 303 10.59 -2.26 14.71
C GLY A 303 11.79 -1.72 15.48
N ARG A 304 12.97 -2.26 15.18
CA ARG A 304 14.27 -1.81 15.71
C ARG A 304 15.32 -1.82 14.61
N ILE A 305 16.28 -0.89 14.66
CA ILE A 305 17.41 -0.82 13.72
C ILE A 305 18.73 -0.77 14.49
N GLY A 306 19.78 -1.37 13.94
CA GLY A 306 21.12 -1.39 14.53
C GLY A 306 22.22 -1.59 13.49
N VAL A 307 23.46 -1.52 13.97
CA VAL A 307 24.66 -1.73 13.18
C VAL A 307 25.69 -2.51 14.00
N GLU A 308 26.39 -3.41 13.34
CA GLU A 308 27.53 -4.14 13.87
C GLU A 308 28.67 -3.96 12.88
N SER A 309 29.79 -3.35 13.29
CA SER A 309 30.90 -3.07 12.38
C SER A 309 32.25 -3.08 13.09
N GLU A 310 33.27 -3.51 12.37
CA GLU A 310 34.68 -3.46 12.78
C GLU A 310 35.47 -2.69 11.70
N PRO A 311 36.30 -1.70 12.06
CA PRO A 311 37.15 -0.99 11.10
C PRO A 311 38.01 -1.95 10.26
N GLY A 312 37.95 -1.79 8.94
CA GLY A 312 38.68 -2.60 7.95
C GLY A 312 38.07 -3.97 7.63
N ARG A 313 36.96 -4.35 8.26
CA ARG A 313 36.27 -5.65 8.05
C ARG A 313 34.85 -5.54 7.50
N GLY A 314 34.37 -4.32 7.29
CA GLY A 314 33.03 -4.02 6.78
C GLY A 314 31.99 -3.77 7.88
N SER A 315 30.74 -3.63 7.46
CA SER A 315 29.61 -3.32 8.36
C SER A 315 28.42 -4.22 8.08
N THR A 316 27.64 -4.51 9.12
CA THR A 316 26.35 -5.21 9.02
C THR A 316 25.29 -4.30 9.60
N PHE A 317 24.50 -3.69 8.73
CA PHE A 317 23.31 -2.94 9.13
C PHE A 317 22.13 -3.89 9.19
N TRP A 318 21.35 -3.84 10.26
CA TRP A 318 20.20 -4.71 10.42
C TRP A 318 19.00 -3.94 10.95
N PHE A 319 17.81 -4.38 10.55
CA PHE A 319 16.57 -3.92 11.16
C PHE A 319 15.57 -5.06 11.29
N GLU A 320 14.73 -4.96 12.30
CA GLU A 320 13.72 -5.94 12.70
C GLU A 320 12.37 -5.25 12.62
N ILE A 321 11.41 -5.81 11.88
CA ILE A 321 10.06 -5.26 11.76
C ILE A 321 8.98 -6.34 11.93
N PRO A 322 7.90 -6.03 12.65
CA PRO A 322 6.70 -6.86 12.66
C PRO A 322 5.86 -6.56 11.41
N LEU A 323 5.73 -7.53 10.51
CA LEU A 323 4.83 -7.44 9.37
C LEU A 323 3.57 -8.27 9.61
N LEU A 324 2.41 -7.78 9.16
CA LEU A 324 1.13 -8.42 9.39
C LEU A 324 0.95 -9.62 8.46
N LYS A 325 0.26 -10.67 8.95
CA LYS A 325 -0.11 -11.82 8.13
C LYS A 325 -1.30 -11.51 7.22
N VAL A 326 -1.41 -12.25 6.12
CA VAL A 326 -2.57 -12.20 5.24
C VAL A 326 -3.72 -13.02 5.83
N ILE A 327 -4.96 -12.59 5.66
CA ILE A 327 -6.16 -13.30 6.16
C ILE A 327 -6.35 -14.57 5.31
N GLY A 328 -6.40 -15.74 5.98
CA GLY A 328 -6.29 -17.07 5.36
C GLY A 328 -5.21 -17.95 6.00
N ASP A 329 -4.32 -17.34 6.79
CA ASP A 329 -3.17 -17.98 7.45
C ASP A 329 -3.42 -18.49 8.88
N LEU A 330 -4.69 -18.63 9.30
CA LEU A 330 -5.02 -19.33 10.54
C LEU A 330 -4.70 -20.81 10.37
N GLN A 331 -3.50 -21.21 10.84
CA GLN A 331 -3.05 -22.57 11.11
C GLN A 331 -4.05 -23.66 10.72
N GLN A 332 -3.95 -24.15 9.49
CA GLN A 332 -4.23 -25.56 9.27
C GLN A 332 -3.16 -26.31 10.04
N ALA A 333 -3.52 -26.81 11.22
CA ALA A 333 -2.84 -27.94 11.81
C ALA A 333 -2.76 -29.00 10.71
N THR A 334 -1.56 -29.25 10.18
CA THR A 334 -1.31 -30.30 9.22
C THR A 334 -1.46 -31.65 9.92
N GLY A 335 -2.70 -32.07 10.09
CA GLY A 335 -3.08 -33.46 9.86
C GLY A 335 -3.03 -33.72 8.36
N ALA A 336 -1.86 -33.55 7.74
CA ALA A 336 -1.60 -34.06 6.42
C ALA A 336 -1.29 -35.54 6.62
N ASP A 337 -2.32 -36.36 6.40
CA ASP A 337 -2.21 -37.76 6.05
C ASP A 337 -1.00 -37.93 5.09
N ALA A 338 0.10 -38.47 5.63
CA ALA A 338 1.43 -38.29 5.06
C ALA A 338 1.56 -39.00 3.71
N ALA A 339 1.44 -38.26 2.60
CA ALA A 339 1.82 -38.77 1.29
C ALA A 339 3.33 -39.05 1.28
N ARG A 340 3.72 -40.32 1.47
CA ARG A 340 5.13 -40.75 1.41
C ARG A 340 5.51 -40.98 -0.07
N VAL A 341 6.57 -40.31 -0.53
CA VAL A 341 7.09 -40.41 -1.91
C VAL A 341 8.40 -41.19 -1.93
N MET A 342 8.52 -42.19 -2.81
CA MET A 342 9.77 -42.92 -3.02
C MET A 342 10.45 -42.45 -4.30
N VAL A 343 11.75 -42.16 -4.24
CA VAL A 343 12.56 -41.76 -5.39
C VAL A 343 13.61 -42.83 -5.66
N ILE A 344 13.66 -43.36 -6.88
CA ILE A 344 14.64 -44.36 -7.32
C ILE A 344 15.47 -43.75 -8.45
N SER A 345 16.72 -43.39 -8.16
CA SER A 345 17.69 -42.93 -9.15
C SER A 345 19.11 -43.14 -8.64
N SER A 346 20.00 -43.64 -9.50
CA SER A 346 21.44 -43.70 -9.20
C SER A 346 22.18 -42.42 -9.58
N ASP A 347 21.49 -41.42 -10.14
CA ASP A 347 22.07 -40.12 -10.44
C ASP A 347 22.02 -39.19 -9.21
N ALA A 348 23.19 -38.90 -8.64
CA ALA A 348 23.33 -38.07 -7.45
C ALA A 348 22.79 -36.64 -7.64
N ARG A 349 22.93 -36.06 -8.84
CA ARG A 349 22.47 -34.67 -9.10
C ARG A 349 20.96 -34.61 -9.20
N LEU A 350 20.34 -35.59 -9.87
CA LEU A 350 18.88 -35.69 -9.96
C LEU A 350 18.27 -35.95 -8.58
N SER A 351 18.85 -36.89 -7.83
CA SER A 351 18.42 -37.20 -6.47
C SER A 351 18.49 -35.98 -5.55
N GLN A 352 19.57 -35.19 -5.62
CA GLN A 352 19.71 -33.97 -4.82
C GLN A 352 18.77 -32.83 -5.27
N ARG A 353 18.42 -32.75 -6.57
CA ARG A 353 17.37 -31.82 -7.05
C ARG A 353 16.01 -32.23 -6.51
N LEU A 354 15.62 -33.50 -6.68
CA LEU A 354 14.32 -34.01 -6.22
C LEU A 354 14.16 -33.92 -4.70
N LYS A 355 15.23 -34.20 -3.94
CA LYS A 355 15.26 -34.01 -2.48
C LYS A 355 14.89 -32.57 -2.09
N ARG A 356 15.58 -31.57 -2.67
CA ARG A 356 15.31 -30.15 -2.39
C ARG A 356 13.88 -29.75 -2.76
N LEU A 357 13.34 -30.29 -3.85
CA LEU A 357 11.96 -30.01 -4.26
C LEU A 357 10.95 -30.61 -3.28
N LEU A 358 11.10 -31.89 -2.94
CA LEU A 358 10.20 -32.58 -2.00
C LEU A 358 10.26 -31.98 -0.59
N ASP A 359 11.44 -31.54 -0.15
CA ASP A 359 11.63 -30.79 1.10
C ASP A 359 10.88 -29.44 1.05
N SER A 360 10.96 -28.70 -0.06
CA SER A 360 10.26 -27.42 -0.20
C SER A 360 8.74 -27.56 -0.28
N TRP A 361 8.23 -28.72 -0.66
CA TRP A 361 6.80 -29.05 -0.68
C TRP A 361 6.29 -29.65 0.64
N GLY A 362 7.17 -29.90 1.62
CA GLY A 362 6.79 -30.49 2.92
C GLY A 362 6.37 -31.96 2.84
N VAL A 363 6.85 -32.69 1.82
CA VAL A 363 6.46 -34.08 1.55
C VAL A 363 7.49 -35.06 2.12
N SER A 364 7.03 -36.04 2.89
CA SER A 364 7.90 -37.10 3.41
C SER A 364 8.41 -37.97 2.26
N HIS A 365 9.73 -38.13 2.14
CA HIS A 365 10.31 -38.85 1.01
C HIS A 365 11.44 -39.82 1.43
N VAL A 366 11.67 -40.84 0.60
CA VAL A 366 12.77 -41.82 0.75
C VAL A 366 13.50 -41.92 -0.58
N LEU A 367 14.81 -41.70 -0.56
CA LEU A 367 15.67 -41.87 -1.74
C LEU A 367 16.31 -43.26 -1.73
N MET A 368 16.36 -43.91 -2.89
CA MET A 368 17.01 -45.20 -3.08
C MET A 368 17.92 -45.15 -4.30
N GLU A 369 19.17 -45.57 -4.11
CA GLU A 369 20.19 -45.57 -5.16
C GLU A 369 20.17 -46.88 -5.97
N THR A 370 19.62 -47.95 -5.40
CA THR A 370 19.57 -49.28 -6.02
C THR A 370 18.14 -49.82 -6.17
N THR A 371 17.91 -50.59 -7.24
CA THR A 371 16.59 -51.19 -7.50
C THR A 371 16.27 -52.38 -6.61
N GLN A 372 17.28 -53.08 -6.09
CA GLN A 372 17.08 -54.19 -5.18
C GLN A 372 16.48 -53.72 -3.85
N GLU A 373 17.00 -52.64 -3.28
CA GLU A 373 16.46 -52.06 -2.04
C GLU A 373 15.04 -51.54 -2.24
N ALA A 374 14.75 -50.92 -3.40
CA ALA A 374 13.41 -50.47 -3.74
C ALA A 374 12.42 -51.64 -3.87
N LEU A 375 12.80 -52.73 -4.54
CA LEU A 375 11.97 -53.92 -4.69
C LEU A 375 11.76 -54.67 -3.37
N GLU A 376 12.78 -54.75 -2.51
CA GLU A 376 12.62 -55.32 -1.17
C GLU A 376 11.65 -54.49 -0.32
N ARG A 377 11.74 -53.16 -0.42
CA ARG A 377 10.89 -52.26 0.37
C ARG A 377 9.43 -52.28 -0.09
N VAL A 378 9.20 -52.39 -1.40
CA VAL A 378 7.87 -52.62 -1.98
C VAL A 378 7.29 -53.99 -1.58
N ARG A 379 8.13 -55.04 -1.44
CA ARG A 379 7.68 -56.39 -1.03
C ARG A 379 7.42 -56.54 0.47
N ARG A 380 8.07 -55.75 1.32
CA ARG A 380 7.96 -55.88 2.80
C ARG A 380 6.74 -55.17 3.41
N HIS A 381 6.03 -54.30 2.70
CA HIS A 381 4.95 -53.48 3.28
C HIS A 381 3.58 -53.89 2.74
N SER A 382 2.76 -54.50 3.59
CA SER A 382 1.34 -54.78 3.34
C SER A 382 0.47 -53.84 4.19
N ASP A 383 -0.45 -53.14 3.52
CA ASP A 383 -1.73 -52.62 4.00
C ASP A 383 -1.87 -51.43 4.98
N SER A 384 -0.82 -50.75 5.49
CA SER A 384 -1.07 -49.50 6.26
C SER A 384 -0.03 -48.37 6.20
N GLU A 385 1.07 -48.54 5.45
CA GLU A 385 2.12 -47.51 5.29
C GLU A 385 2.61 -47.40 3.83
N GLY A 386 1.67 -47.51 2.87
CA GLY A 386 1.98 -47.50 1.44
C GLY A 386 2.58 -46.17 0.96
N PHE A 387 3.52 -46.24 0.01
CA PHE A 387 3.94 -45.06 -0.75
C PHE A 387 2.80 -44.63 -1.68
N ARG A 388 2.48 -43.34 -1.71
CA ARG A 388 1.42 -42.80 -2.58
C ARG A 388 1.93 -42.51 -3.99
N CYS A 389 3.22 -42.20 -4.11
CA CYS A 389 3.87 -41.88 -5.37
C CYS A 389 5.30 -42.44 -5.40
N VAL A 390 5.68 -43.03 -6.54
CA VAL A 390 7.03 -43.53 -6.81
C VAL A 390 7.57 -42.80 -8.04
N ILE A 391 8.67 -42.09 -7.88
CA ILE A 391 9.39 -41.41 -8.97
C ILE A 391 10.61 -42.27 -9.30
N ALA A 392 10.68 -42.79 -10.53
CA ALA A 392 11.75 -43.64 -10.99
C ALA A 392 12.42 -43.07 -12.24
N ASP A 393 13.74 -43.07 -12.26
CA ASP A 393 14.53 -42.60 -13.39
C ASP A 393 14.78 -43.73 -14.39
N HIS A 394 14.22 -43.61 -15.59
CA HIS A 394 14.29 -44.65 -16.62
C HIS A 394 15.73 -44.84 -17.12
N ASP A 395 16.45 -43.74 -17.31
CA ASP A 395 17.78 -43.72 -17.93
C ASP A 395 18.82 -44.46 -17.07
N THR A 396 18.67 -44.39 -15.75
CA THR A 396 19.54 -45.10 -14.79
C THR A 396 19.08 -46.52 -14.49
N LEU A 397 17.80 -46.84 -14.71
CA LEU A 397 17.21 -48.12 -14.35
C LEU A 397 17.01 -49.10 -15.51
N ARG A 398 17.57 -48.83 -16.69
CA ARG A 398 17.36 -49.55 -17.97
C ARG A 398 17.10 -51.07 -17.86
N TYR A 399 18.00 -51.81 -17.21
CA TYR A 399 17.91 -53.28 -17.10
C TYR A 399 16.91 -53.78 -16.06
N SER A 400 16.53 -52.93 -15.11
CA SER A 400 15.67 -53.22 -13.98
C SER A 400 14.31 -52.51 -14.01
N ALA A 401 14.09 -51.60 -14.96
CA ALA A 401 12.86 -50.80 -15.08
C ALA A 401 11.61 -51.68 -15.25
N ARG A 402 11.72 -52.75 -16.05
CA ARG A 402 10.68 -53.77 -16.21
C ARG A 402 10.37 -54.53 -14.92
N ALA A 403 11.38 -54.79 -14.09
CA ALA A 403 11.19 -55.49 -12.82
C ALA A 403 10.48 -54.61 -11.78
N VAL A 404 10.82 -53.31 -11.74
CA VAL A 404 10.17 -52.31 -10.89
C VAL A 404 8.72 -52.07 -11.32
N HIS A 405 8.48 -51.88 -12.62
CA HIS A 405 7.14 -51.70 -13.19
C HIS A 405 6.23 -52.90 -12.90
N ARG A 406 6.69 -54.14 -13.16
CA ARG A 406 5.90 -55.34 -12.84
C ARG A 406 5.66 -55.54 -11.34
N ALA A 407 6.55 -55.08 -10.47
CA ALA A 407 6.36 -55.20 -9.02
C ALA A 407 5.29 -54.23 -8.50
N LEU A 408 5.18 -53.06 -9.11
CA LEU A 408 4.19 -52.03 -8.77
C LEU A 408 2.85 -52.23 -9.49
N ALA A 409 2.85 -52.84 -10.68
CA ALA A 409 1.64 -53.13 -11.46
C ALA A 409 0.89 -54.41 -11.02
N ARG A 410 1.30 -55.08 -9.93
CA ARG A 410 0.57 -56.27 -9.42
C ARG A 410 -0.79 -55.85 -8.86
N PRO A 411 -1.87 -56.62 -9.10
CA PRO A 411 -3.23 -56.27 -8.68
C PRO A 411 -3.39 -56.09 -7.16
N GLU A 412 -2.56 -56.76 -6.35
CA GLU A 412 -2.52 -56.60 -4.88
C GLU A 412 -1.97 -55.23 -4.43
N ASN A 413 -1.22 -54.53 -5.29
CA ASN A 413 -0.63 -53.20 -5.05
C ASN A 413 -1.17 -52.11 -6.00
N ALA A 414 -2.04 -52.47 -6.94
CA ALA A 414 -2.46 -51.62 -8.06
C ALA A 414 -3.30 -50.39 -7.65
N ASN A 415 -3.81 -50.36 -6.41
CA ASN A 415 -4.69 -49.30 -5.93
C ASN A 415 -4.04 -48.27 -4.98
N SER A 416 -2.73 -48.32 -4.73
CA SER A 416 -2.12 -47.50 -3.67
C SER A 416 -0.99 -46.54 -4.10
N ALA A 417 -0.25 -46.81 -5.18
CA ALA A 417 0.91 -45.98 -5.56
C ALA A 417 0.90 -45.53 -7.04
N ARG A 418 0.98 -44.22 -7.30
CA ARG A 418 1.18 -43.67 -8.65
C ARG A 418 2.65 -43.80 -9.06
N LEU A 419 2.93 -44.34 -10.24
CA LEU A 419 4.29 -44.45 -10.78
C LEU A 419 4.57 -43.32 -11.78
N ILE A 420 5.66 -42.59 -11.57
CA ILE A 420 6.16 -41.53 -12.46
C ILE A 420 7.53 -41.95 -13.01
N TRP A 421 7.65 -42.04 -14.33
CA TRP A 421 8.90 -42.31 -15.03
C TRP A 421 9.53 -41.01 -15.51
N LEU A 422 10.75 -40.73 -15.04
CA LEU A 422 11.59 -39.67 -15.60
C LEU A 422 12.39 -40.23 -16.77
N TYR A 423 12.28 -39.63 -17.96
CA TYR A 423 12.99 -40.09 -19.17
C TYR A 423 13.83 -38.96 -19.79
N GLY A 424 14.97 -39.34 -20.38
CA GLY A 424 15.86 -38.45 -21.14
C GLY A 424 15.62 -38.51 -22.66
N GLU A 425 16.69 -38.63 -23.43
CA GLU A 425 16.63 -38.66 -24.91
C GLU A 425 16.35 -40.06 -25.49
N GLU A 426 16.34 -41.10 -24.67
CA GLU A 426 16.07 -42.47 -25.12
C GLU A 426 14.58 -42.81 -25.13
N PRO A 427 14.11 -43.59 -26.13
CA PRO A 427 12.71 -43.96 -26.25
C PRO A 427 12.31 -44.98 -25.17
N VAL A 428 11.31 -44.63 -24.37
CA VAL A 428 10.77 -45.51 -23.32
C VAL A 428 9.94 -46.65 -23.97
N PRO A 429 10.21 -47.93 -23.66
CA PRO A 429 9.44 -49.07 -24.17
C PRO A 429 7.93 -48.95 -23.89
N ALA A 430 7.09 -49.31 -24.88
CA ALA A 430 5.62 -49.22 -24.79
C ALA A 430 5.02 -49.94 -23.55
N GLU A 431 5.66 -51.02 -23.09
CA GLU A 431 5.27 -51.78 -21.89
C GLU A 431 5.33 -50.95 -20.58
N LEU A 432 6.15 -49.90 -20.53
CA LEU A 432 6.31 -49.05 -19.34
C LEU A 432 5.37 -47.84 -19.33
N GLN A 433 4.56 -47.68 -20.38
CA GLN A 433 3.58 -46.60 -20.53
C GLN A 433 2.25 -46.95 -19.85
N ASP A 434 1.94 -48.24 -19.73
CA ASP A 434 0.74 -48.72 -19.04
C ASP A 434 0.84 -48.42 -17.53
N HIS A 435 -0.20 -47.80 -16.98
CA HIS A 435 -0.33 -47.46 -15.55
C HIS A 435 0.78 -46.57 -14.96
N ALA A 436 1.53 -45.82 -15.78
CA ALA A 436 2.56 -44.88 -15.32
C ALA A 436 2.50 -43.53 -16.05
N THR A 437 2.89 -42.44 -15.37
CA THR A 437 3.01 -41.11 -15.98
C THR A 437 4.44 -40.86 -16.41
N LEU A 438 4.64 -40.51 -17.68
CA LEU A 438 5.95 -40.19 -18.26
C LEU A 438 6.21 -38.69 -18.18
N VAL A 439 7.36 -38.30 -17.64
CA VAL A 439 7.77 -36.91 -17.50
C VAL A 439 9.21 -36.75 -17.96
N PRO A 440 9.54 -35.75 -18.80
CA PRO A 440 10.93 -35.46 -19.15
C PRO A 440 11.77 -35.15 -17.91
N ARG A 441 13.01 -35.66 -17.84
CA ARG A 441 13.94 -35.40 -16.71
C ARG A 441 14.20 -33.89 -16.48
N GLN A 442 14.03 -33.07 -17.50
CA GLN A 442 14.19 -31.61 -17.47
C GLN A 442 12.87 -30.84 -17.30
N SER A 443 11.77 -31.50 -16.94
CA SER A 443 10.47 -30.83 -16.79
C SER A 443 10.52 -29.71 -15.74
N PRO A 444 9.73 -28.63 -15.91
CA PRO A 444 9.54 -27.59 -14.91
C PRO A 444 9.06 -28.16 -13.57
N ASP A 445 9.49 -27.55 -12.47
CA ASP A 445 9.20 -28.03 -11.11
C ASP A 445 7.70 -27.99 -10.78
N GLU A 446 6.94 -27.10 -11.42
CA GLU A 446 5.48 -26.99 -11.31
C GLU A 446 4.74 -28.23 -11.84
N THR A 447 5.21 -28.80 -12.96
CA THR A 447 4.63 -30.02 -13.53
C THR A 447 4.84 -31.22 -12.60
N LEU A 448 6.04 -31.34 -12.02
CA LEU A 448 6.32 -32.38 -11.03
C LEU A 448 5.50 -32.19 -9.75
N ARG A 449 5.32 -30.95 -9.30
CA ARG A 449 4.51 -30.63 -8.12
C ARG A 449 3.05 -31.07 -8.29
N ALA A 450 2.45 -30.78 -9.45
CA ALA A 450 1.07 -31.16 -9.76
C ALA A 450 0.85 -32.68 -9.82
N LEU A 451 1.87 -33.45 -10.17
CA LEU A 451 1.80 -34.92 -10.25
C LEU A 451 2.03 -35.60 -8.90
N VAL A 452 2.83 -35.00 -8.03
CA VAL A 452 3.25 -35.57 -6.73
C VAL A 452 2.26 -35.25 -5.60
N LEU A 453 1.71 -34.04 -5.56
CA LEU A 453 0.75 -33.64 -4.53
C LEU A 453 -0.69 -34.01 -4.94
N PRO A 454 -1.56 -34.41 -3.99
CA PRO A 454 -2.99 -34.52 -4.27
C PRO A 454 -3.55 -33.14 -4.66
N PRO A 455 -4.59 -33.07 -5.53
CA PRO A 455 -5.29 -31.82 -5.75
C PRO A 455 -5.81 -31.31 -4.39
N GLU A 456 -5.51 -30.06 -4.06
CA GLU A 456 -5.93 -29.47 -2.79
C GLU A 456 -7.46 -29.67 -2.62
N PRO A 457 -7.92 -30.14 -1.45
CA PRO A 457 -9.34 -30.08 -1.16
C PRO A 457 -9.73 -28.61 -1.11
N LYS A 458 -10.44 -28.16 -2.14
CA LYS A 458 -11.10 -26.84 -2.14
C LYS A 458 -11.86 -26.73 -0.81
N PRO A 459 -11.69 -25.62 -0.04
CA PRO A 459 -12.38 -25.46 1.23
C PRO A 459 -13.88 -25.60 1.02
N ALA A 460 -14.43 -26.69 1.54
CA ALA A 460 -15.85 -26.95 1.57
C ALA A 460 -16.47 -26.04 2.63
N HIS A 461 -16.84 -24.83 2.24
CA HIS A 461 -18.03 -24.08 2.69
C HIS A 461 -17.99 -22.67 2.08
N VAL A 462 -18.31 -22.57 0.80
CA VAL A 462 -19.40 -21.73 0.28
C VAL A 462 -19.78 -22.33 -1.08
N THR A 463 -20.75 -23.24 -1.11
CA THR A 463 -21.38 -23.64 -2.38
C THR A 463 -22.86 -23.79 -2.15
N THR A 464 -23.58 -22.74 -2.52
CA THR A 464 -24.82 -22.76 -3.31
C THR A 464 -25.15 -21.27 -3.48
N LEU A 465 -24.71 -20.60 -4.55
CA LEU A 465 -25.50 -20.53 -5.79
C LEU A 465 -24.72 -19.99 -7.02
N ALA A 466 -23.37 -19.94 -7.00
CA ALA A 466 -22.61 -19.22 -8.05
C ALA A 466 -21.74 -20.10 -8.99
N ALA A 467 -21.71 -21.42 -8.84
CA ALA A 467 -20.79 -22.28 -9.61
C ALA A 467 -21.46 -23.11 -10.73
N ALA A 468 -22.69 -22.78 -11.12
CA ALA A 468 -23.45 -23.54 -12.12
C ALA A 468 -23.49 -22.90 -13.53
N MET A 469 -22.78 -21.81 -13.80
CA MET A 469 -22.84 -21.14 -15.13
C MET A 469 -21.50 -20.59 -15.62
N ILE A 470 -20.43 -21.40 -15.57
CA ILE A 470 -19.30 -21.19 -16.47
C ILE A 470 -19.47 -22.20 -17.61
N PRO A 471 -19.81 -21.78 -18.84
CA PRO A 471 -19.85 -22.71 -19.97
C PRO A 471 -18.43 -23.19 -20.27
N GLU A 472 -18.25 -24.50 -20.46
CA GLU A 472 -17.07 -25.07 -21.11
C GLU A 472 -16.84 -24.41 -22.48
N PRO A 473 -15.58 -24.33 -22.96
CA PRO A 473 -15.30 -23.88 -24.32
C PRO A 473 -15.99 -24.82 -25.31
N LEU A 474 -17.03 -24.33 -25.98
CA LEU A 474 -17.78 -25.10 -26.98
C LEU A 474 -16.90 -25.44 -28.19
N PRO A 475 -17.02 -26.65 -28.77
CA PRO A 475 -16.39 -26.99 -30.04
C PRO A 475 -16.90 -26.05 -31.14
N PRO A 476 -16.07 -25.74 -32.17
CA PRO A 476 -16.41 -24.72 -33.15
C PRO A 476 -17.61 -25.17 -34.00
N PRO A 477 -18.70 -24.37 -34.09
CA PRO A 477 -19.72 -24.57 -35.10
C PRO A 477 -19.24 -23.94 -36.42
N MET A 478 -19.42 -24.69 -37.50
CA MET A 478 -19.19 -24.25 -38.88
C MET A 478 -20.19 -23.16 -39.30
N ALA A 479 -19.71 -22.20 -40.12
CA ALA A 479 -20.44 -21.25 -40.99
C ALA A 479 -21.34 -20.20 -40.27
N ASN A 480 -21.27 -18.88 -40.47
CA ASN A 480 -20.95 -18.01 -41.61
C ASN A 480 -20.28 -16.70 -41.12
N ALA A 481 -19.67 -15.94 -42.03
CA ALA A 481 -19.19 -14.58 -41.78
C ALA A 481 -20.35 -13.69 -41.27
N ARG A 482 -20.34 -13.33 -39.99
CA ARG A 482 -21.24 -12.33 -39.40
C ARG A 482 -20.36 -11.18 -38.94
N GLU A 483 -20.69 -9.96 -39.38
CA GLU A 483 -20.07 -8.73 -38.88
C GLU A 483 -20.31 -8.64 -37.37
N VAL A 484 -19.23 -8.52 -36.61
CA VAL A 484 -19.26 -8.34 -35.16
C VAL A 484 -19.82 -6.96 -34.87
N ARG A 485 -20.87 -6.88 -34.03
CA ARG A 485 -21.46 -5.58 -33.63
C ARG A 485 -21.06 -5.22 -32.20
N ILE A 486 -20.39 -4.08 -32.06
CA ILE A 486 -19.93 -3.55 -30.77
C ILE A 486 -20.76 -2.31 -30.41
N LEU A 487 -21.17 -2.19 -29.15
CA LEU A 487 -21.75 -0.95 -28.61
C LEU A 487 -20.72 -0.27 -27.71
N LEU A 488 -20.44 1.00 -27.96
CA LEU A 488 -19.56 1.84 -27.14
C LEU A 488 -20.39 2.90 -26.43
N VAL A 489 -20.40 2.86 -25.10
CA VAL A 489 -21.18 3.76 -24.25
C VAL A 489 -20.25 4.68 -23.48
N GLU A 490 -20.28 5.98 -23.81
CA GLU A 490 -19.43 7.02 -23.24
C GLU A 490 -20.14 8.38 -23.32
N ASP A 491 -20.21 9.11 -22.20
CA ASP A 491 -20.89 10.40 -22.10
C ASP A 491 -20.05 11.58 -22.62
N ASN A 492 -18.73 11.41 -22.66
CA ASN A 492 -17.80 12.43 -23.11
C ASN A 492 -17.49 12.29 -24.61
N PRO A 493 -17.78 13.31 -25.45
CA PRO A 493 -17.61 13.22 -26.90
C PRO A 493 -16.14 13.02 -27.33
N VAL A 494 -15.18 13.55 -26.58
CA VAL A 494 -13.74 13.36 -26.85
C VAL A 494 -13.34 11.90 -26.61
N ASN A 495 -13.74 11.34 -25.48
CA ASN A 495 -13.43 9.95 -25.13
C ASN A 495 -14.12 8.97 -26.07
N LEU A 496 -15.37 9.26 -26.44
CA LEU A 496 -16.17 8.48 -27.37
C LEU A 496 -15.48 8.41 -28.73
N LEU A 497 -15.03 9.56 -29.24
CA LEU A 497 -14.33 9.64 -30.53
C LEU A 497 -12.99 8.88 -30.49
N VAL A 498 -12.22 8.98 -29.41
CA VAL A 498 -10.95 8.24 -29.26
C VAL A 498 -11.18 6.73 -29.24
N ALA A 499 -12.10 6.26 -28.40
CA ALA A 499 -12.41 4.83 -28.30
C ALA A 499 -13.01 4.27 -29.60
N GLN A 500 -13.87 5.05 -30.29
CA GLN A 500 -14.41 4.67 -31.60
C GLN A 500 -13.31 4.54 -32.66
N LYS A 501 -12.32 5.46 -32.68
CA LYS A 501 -11.19 5.38 -33.61
C LYS A 501 -10.25 4.22 -33.30
N LEU A 502 -9.99 3.92 -32.03
CA LEU A 502 -9.22 2.74 -31.64
C LEU A 502 -9.90 1.45 -32.12
N LEU A 503 -11.22 1.34 -32.00
CA LEU A 503 -11.98 0.20 -32.54
C LEU A 503 -11.92 0.14 -34.07
N ALA A 504 -12.05 1.28 -34.75
CA ALA A 504 -11.95 1.36 -36.21
C ALA A 504 -10.57 0.95 -36.75
N VAL A 505 -9.48 1.35 -36.08
CA VAL A 505 -8.10 0.94 -36.42
C VAL A 505 -7.90 -0.57 -36.22
N LEU A 506 -8.62 -1.17 -35.26
CA LEU A 506 -8.63 -2.61 -35.03
C LEU A 506 -9.60 -3.36 -35.97
N GLY A 507 -10.26 -2.66 -36.89
CA GLY A 507 -11.14 -3.24 -37.91
C GLY A 507 -12.58 -3.48 -37.47
N PHE A 508 -13.03 -2.87 -36.37
CA PHE A 508 -14.40 -2.98 -35.86
C PHE A 508 -15.16 -1.67 -36.00
N GLU A 509 -16.43 -1.75 -36.41
CA GLU A 509 -17.37 -0.64 -36.30
C GLU A 509 -18.16 -0.75 -34.99
N ALA A 510 -18.35 0.39 -34.32
CA ALA A 510 -19.07 0.46 -33.06
C ALA A 510 -20.23 1.45 -33.15
N ASP A 511 -21.41 0.99 -32.76
CA ASP A 511 -22.54 1.86 -32.45
C ASP A 511 -22.24 2.62 -31.16
N THR A 512 -22.80 3.83 -31.01
CA THR A 512 -22.48 4.71 -29.88
C THR A 512 -23.71 5.08 -29.08
N ALA A 513 -23.54 5.21 -27.76
CA ALA A 513 -24.55 5.73 -26.85
C ALA A 513 -23.90 6.65 -25.81
N THR A 514 -24.64 7.67 -25.36
CA THR A 514 -24.11 8.72 -24.47
C THR A 514 -24.48 8.56 -23.00
N ASP A 515 -25.37 7.62 -22.67
CA ASP A 515 -25.78 7.31 -21.30
C ASP A 515 -26.32 5.88 -21.18
N GLY A 516 -26.55 5.42 -19.95
CA GLY A 516 -27.01 4.06 -19.68
C GLY A 516 -28.44 3.75 -20.15
N GLU A 517 -29.34 4.73 -20.25
CA GLU A 517 -30.72 4.50 -20.75
C GLU A 517 -30.70 4.32 -22.27
N ALA A 518 -29.96 5.17 -22.99
CA ALA A 518 -29.72 5.03 -24.42
C ALA A 518 -29.03 3.70 -24.74
N ALA A 519 -28.08 3.28 -23.90
CA ALA A 519 -27.45 1.97 -24.03
C ALA A 519 -28.45 0.82 -23.89
N LEU A 520 -29.30 0.83 -22.86
CA LEU A 520 -30.34 -0.20 -22.67
C LEU A 520 -31.32 -0.23 -23.85
N ALA A 521 -31.77 0.92 -24.35
CA ALA A 521 -32.65 1.00 -25.51
C ALA A 521 -32.01 0.45 -26.80
N SER A 522 -30.71 0.73 -27.01
CA SER A 522 -29.94 0.15 -28.12
C SER A 522 -29.78 -1.36 -27.96
N MET A 523 -29.50 -1.85 -26.74
CA MET A 523 -29.32 -3.28 -26.47
C MET A 523 -30.65 -4.06 -26.56
N GLU A 524 -31.80 -3.46 -26.25
CA GLU A 524 -33.12 -4.06 -26.43
C GLU A 524 -33.50 -4.18 -27.91
N SER A 525 -33.17 -3.16 -28.71
CA SER A 525 -33.54 -3.09 -30.12
C SER A 525 -32.58 -3.82 -31.05
N THR A 526 -31.30 -3.91 -30.67
CA THR A 526 -30.21 -4.45 -31.50
C THR A 526 -29.40 -5.49 -30.73
N ARG A 527 -29.07 -6.60 -31.39
CA ARG A 527 -28.20 -7.62 -30.81
C ARG A 527 -26.73 -7.23 -31.01
N TYR A 528 -26.05 -6.95 -29.92
CA TYR A 528 -24.60 -6.72 -29.87
C TYR A 528 -23.86 -7.98 -29.45
N ASP A 529 -22.65 -8.15 -29.98
CA ASP A 529 -21.73 -9.23 -29.60
C ASP A 529 -20.85 -8.83 -28.41
N MET A 530 -20.68 -7.53 -28.16
CA MET A 530 -19.91 -6.98 -27.04
C MET A 530 -20.32 -5.53 -26.75
N VAL A 531 -20.26 -5.13 -25.48
CA VAL A 531 -20.53 -3.75 -25.04
C VAL A 531 -19.36 -3.22 -24.23
N PHE A 532 -18.82 -2.07 -24.60
CA PHE A 532 -17.94 -1.26 -23.76
C PHE A 532 -18.78 -0.21 -23.05
N MET A 533 -18.80 -0.24 -21.72
CA MET A 533 -19.70 0.56 -20.89
C MET A 533 -18.91 1.41 -19.91
N ASP A 534 -18.99 2.74 -20.03
CA ASP A 534 -18.46 3.62 -18.98
C ASP A 534 -19.19 3.41 -17.65
N CYS A 535 -18.41 3.29 -16.58
CA CYS A 535 -18.93 3.12 -15.22
C CYS A 535 -19.66 4.36 -14.69
N GLN A 536 -19.24 5.57 -15.09
CA GLN A 536 -19.73 6.83 -14.51
C GLN A 536 -20.28 7.75 -15.60
N MET A 537 -21.61 7.76 -15.76
CA MET A 537 -22.31 8.57 -16.76
C MET A 537 -23.57 9.21 -16.15
N PRO A 538 -24.05 10.36 -16.65
CA PRO A 538 -25.28 11.00 -16.21
C PRO A 538 -26.52 10.16 -16.56
N VAL A 539 -27.68 10.53 -15.97
CA VAL A 539 -29.00 9.87 -16.12
C VAL A 539 -29.04 8.46 -15.52
N LEU A 540 -28.31 7.51 -16.11
CA LEU A 540 -28.17 6.14 -15.61
C LEU A 540 -26.71 5.71 -15.69
N ASP A 541 -26.10 5.44 -14.53
CA ASP A 541 -24.72 4.99 -14.46
C ASP A 541 -24.55 3.57 -15.04
N GLY A 542 -23.35 3.26 -15.53
CA GLY A 542 -23.07 1.97 -16.18
C GLY A 542 -23.26 0.77 -15.27
N TYR A 543 -23.09 0.94 -13.95
CA TYR A 543 -23.35 -0.14 -12.97
C TYR A 543 -24.84 -0.46 -12.86
N ALA A 544 -25.70 0.56 -12.83
CA ALA A 544 -27.15 0.44 -12.76
C ALA A 544 -27.70 -0.06 -14.08
N ALA A 545 -27.18 0.43 -15.21
CA ALA A 545 -27.51 -0.08 -16.55
C ALA A 545 -27.19 -1.59 -16.64
N THR A 546 -25.99 -2.01 -16.23
CA THR A 546 -25.59 -3.42 -16.26
C THR A 546 -26.48 -4.29 -15.38
N ARG A 547 -26.79 -3.84 -14.14
CA ARG A 547 -27.70 -4.59 -13.26
C ARG A 547 -29.09 -4.76 -13.86
N ARG A 548 -29.64 -3.72 -14.48
CA ARG A 548 -30.94 -3.78 -15.17
C ARG A 548 -30.89 -4.76 -16.33
N TRP A 549 -29.86 -4.68 -17.16
CA TRP A 549 -29.67 -5.59 -18.29
C TRP A 549 -29.57 -7.05 -17.85
N ARG A 550 -28.76 -7.34 -16.82
CA ARG A 550 -28.62 -8.72 -16.29
C ARG A 550 -29.93 -9.28 -15.70
N ALA A 551 -30.73 -8.43 -15.08
CA ALA A 551 -32.06 -8.83 -14.61
C ALA A 551 -32.97 -9.23 -15.80
N MET A 552 -32.96 -8.44 -16.87
CA MET A 552 -33.72 -8.71 -18.09
C MET A 552 -33.20 -9.96 -18.84
N GLU A 553 -31.89 -10.20 -18.89
CA GLU A 553 -31.31 -11.41 -19.47
C GLU A 553 -31.76 -12.67 -18.71
N THR A 554 -31.83 -12.59 -17.39
CA THR A 554 -32.28 -13.69 -16.52
C THR A 554 -33.76 -14.02 -16.76
N GLU A 555 -34.60 -12.99 -16.96
CA GLU A 555 -36.02 -13.15 -17.28
C GLU A 555 -36.26 -13.66 -18.71
N SER A 556 -35.42 -13.23 -19.65
CA SER A 556 -35.57 -13.55 -21.09
C SER A 556 -34.89 -14.87 -21.50
N GLY A 557 -34.04 -15.45 -20.64
CA GLY A 557 -33.27 -16.67 -20.93
C GLY A 557 -32.29 -16.52 -22.12
N GLY A 558 -31.90 -15.28 -22.43
CA GLY A 558 -31.03 -14.94 -23.55
C GLY A 558 -29.57 -15.35 -23.31
N ARG A 559 -28.77 -15.40 -24.39
CA ARG A 559 -27.32 -15.57 -24.26
C ARG A 559 -26.72 -14.29 -23.64
N PRO A 560 -25.89 -14.39 -22.58
CA PRO A 560 -25.33 -13.19 -21.94
C PRO A 560 -24.41 -12.46 -22.92
N ILE A 561 -24.63 -11.16 -23.08
CA ILE A 561 -23.74 -10.28 -23.85
C ILE A 561 -22.54 -9.93 -22.94
N PRO A 562 -21.29 -10.03 -23.44
CA PRO A 562 -20.12 -9.51 -22.75
C PRO A 562 -20.21 -7.99 -22.54
N ILE A 563 -20.23 -7.55 -21.28
CA ILE A 563 -20.21 -6.13 -20.90
C ILE A 563 -18.89 -5.82 -20.21
N VAL A 564 -18.04 -5.02 -20.87
CA VAL A 564 -16.73 -4.61 -20.38
C VAL A 564 -16.80 -3.19 -19.83
N ALA A 565 -16.45 -3.06 -18.56
CA ALA A 565 -16.44 -1.79 -17.86
C ALA A 565 -15.30 -0.88 -18.35
N MET A 566 -15.56 0.39 -18.60
CA MET A 566 -14.51 1.39 -18.78
C MET A 566 -14.42 2.26 -17.52
N THR A 567 -13.34 2.12 -16.75
CA THR A 567 -13.18 2.76 -15.43
C THR A 567 -11.97 3.68 -15.37
N ALA A 568 -12.07 4.82 -14.69
CA ALA A 568 -10.97 5.77 -14.52
C ALA A 568 -9.86 5.31 -13.54
N ASN A 569 -10.01 4.15 -12.88
CA ASN A 569 -9.07 3.64 -11.89
C ASN A 569 -9.12 2.10 -11.83
N ALA A 570 -8.01 1.42 -12.15
CA ALA A 570 -7.90 -0.05 -12.14
C ALA A 570 -7.43 -0.60 -10.77
N MET A 571 -7.83 0.04 -9.67
CA MET A 571 -7.53 -0.48 -8.33
C MET A 571 -8.44 -1.67 -7.98
N ALA A 572 -7.97 -2.56 -7.09
CA ALA A 572 -8.67 -3.79 -6.73
C ALA A 572 -10.12 -3.57 -6.26
N GLY A 573 -10.41 -2.45 -5.58
CA GLY A 573 -11.77 -2.13 -5.11
C GLY A 573 -12.77 -1.70 -6.20
N ASP A 574 -12.30 -1.13 -7.32
CA ASP A 574 -13.18 -0.77 -8.44
C ASP A 574 -13.51 -1.99 -9.30
N ARG A 575 -12.58 -2.95 -9.39
CA ARG A 575 -12.82 -4.27 -10.02
C ARG A 575 -13.93 -5.05 -9.31
N GLU A 576 -13.90 -5.12 -7.99
CA GLU A 576 -14.94 -5.81 -7.20
C GLU A 576 -16.33 -5.20 -7.42
N ARG A 577 -16.41 -3.86 -7.58
CA ARG A 577 -17.66 -3.15 -7.86
C ARG A 577 -18.21 -3.42 -9.27
N CYS A 578 -17.36 -3.50 -10.28
CA CYS A 578 -17.77 -3.84 -11.65
C CYS A 578 -18.34 -5.26 -11.73
N LEU A 579 -17.62 -6.23 -11.12
CA LEU A 579 -18.05 -7.63 -11.07
C LEU A 579 -19.35 -7.79 -10.26
N ALA A 580 -19.48 -7.10 -9.12
CA ALA A 580 -20.71 -7.13 -8.31
C ALA A 580 -21.93 -6.53 -9.05
N ALA A 581 -21.72 -5.63 -10.01
CA ALA A 581 -22.78 -5.09 -10.86
C ALA A 581 -23.17 -6.01 -12.02
N GLY A 582 -22.40 -7.07 -12.29
CA GLY A 582 -22.65 -8.04 -13.36
C GLY A 582 -21.88 -7.78 -14.66
N MET A 583 -20.83 -6.95 -14.64
CA MET A 583 -19.92 -6.76 -15.77
C MET A 583 -18.92 -7.92 -15.86
N ASP A 584 -18.48 -8.28 -17.07
CA ASP A 584 -17.65 -9.47 -17.32
C ASP A 584 -16.13 -9.18 -17.30
N ASP A 585 -15.74 -7.96 -17.66
CA ASP A 585 -14.34 -7.52 -17.69
C ASP A 585 -14.25 -6.00 -17.45
N TYR A 586 -13.02 -5.46 -17.41
CA TYR A 586 -12.80 -4.02 -17.29
C TYR A 586 -11.56 -3.53 -18.06
N LEU A 587 -11.61 -2.26 -18.46
CA LEU A 587 -10.51 -1.51 -19.07
C LEU A 587 -10.32 -0.19 -18.31
N SER A 588 -9.06 0.14 -18.01
CA SER A 588 -8.74 1.45 -17.43
C SER A 588 -8.79 2.55 -18.49
N LYS A 589 -9.32 3.71 -18.13
CA LYS A 589 -9.21 4.95 -18.91
C LYS A 589 -7.93 5.71 -18.50
N PRO A 590 -7.14 6.25 -19.44
CA PRO A 590 -7.34 6.20 -20.90
C PRO A 590 -7.16 4.78 -21.46
N VAL A 591 -8.00 4.40 -22.43
CA VAL A 591 -8.01 3.06 -23.02
C VAL A 591 -6.80 2.93 -23.96
N ALA A 592 -5.83 2.11 -23.58
CA ALA A 592 -4.67 1.82 -24.42
C ALA A 592 -5.01 0.80 -25.51
N ARG A 593 -4.41 0.95 -26.70
CA ARG A 593 -4.67 0.10 -27.87
C ARG A 593 -4.44 -1.38 -27.59
N GLU A 594 -3.33 -1.73 -26.93
CA GLU A 594 -2.96 -3.12 -26.66
C GLU A 594 -3.95 -3.78 -25.70
N GLN A 595 -4.46 -3.02 -24.72
CA GLN A 595 -5.43 -3.52 -23.76
C GLN A 595 -6.80 -3.74 -24.41
N LEU A 596 -7.20 -2.85 -25.32
CA LEU A 596 -8.42 -2.99 -26.09
C LEU A 596 -8.35 -4.19 -27.05
N ASP A 597 -7.24 -4.36 -27.78
CA ASP A 597 -7.02 -5.51 -28.67
C ASP A 597 -7.02 -6.83 -27.90
N ALA A 598 -6.31 -6.91 -26.77
CA ALA A 598 -6.31 -8.10 -25.91
C ALA A 598 -7.72 -8.42 -25.36
N CYS A 599 -8.52 -7.39 -25.07
CA CYS A 599 -9.90 -7.55 -24.61
C CYS A 599 -10.81 -8.08 -25.73
N LEU A 600 -10.73 -7.49 -26.92
CA LEU A 600 -11.46 -7.95 -28.10
C LEU A 600 -11.12 -9.40 -28.45
N GLN A 601 -9.84 -9.76 -28.44
CA GLN A 601 -9.38 -11.13 -28.71
C GLN A 601 -9.85 -12.15 -27.67
N ARG A 602 -10.07 -11.72 -26.43
CA ARG A 602 -10.57 -12.57 -25.34
C ARG A 602 -12.05 -12.89 -25.49
N TRP A 603 -12.84 -11.91 -25.92
CA TRP A 603 -14.30 -11.99 -25.90
C TRP A 603 -14.94 -12.28 -27.27
N LEU A 604 -14.23 -12.03 -28.38
CA LEU A 604 -14.72 -12.28 -29.74
C LEU A 604 -14.08 -13.55 -30.36
N PRO A 605 -14.86 -14.44 -31.00
CA PRO A 605 -14.32 -15.65 -31.62
C PRO A 605 -13.52 -15.36 -32.90
N ARG A 606 -12.30 -15.94 -32.98
CA ARG A 606 -11.37 -15.83 -34.13
C ARG A 606 -12.00 -16.40 -35.42
N GLN A 607 -12.28 -15.56 -36.42
CA GLN A 607 -12.37 -16.00 -37.82
C GLN A 607 -11.06 -15.71 -38.55
N ALA A 608 -10.57 -16.72 -39.25
CA ALA A 608 -9.38 -16.67 -40.09
C ALA A 608 -9.62 -15.77 -41.31
N LEU A 609 -8.92 -14.63 -41.36
CA LEU A 609 -8.71 -13.83 -42.56
C LEU A 609 -7.23 -13.96 -42.97
N LEU A 610 -6.94 -14.83 -43.93
CA LEU A 610 -5.69 -14.87 -44.72
C LEU A 610 -6.04 -15.46 -46.11
N PRO A 611 -5.28 -15.25 -47.22
CA PRO A 611 -3.87 -14.83 -47.27
C PRO A 611 -3.47 -13.82 -48.40
N GLY A 612 -2.34 -13.12 -48.22
CA GLY A 612 -1.64 -12.39 -49.28
C GLY A 612 -0.21 -12.04 -48.85
N ALA A 613 0.78 -12.73 -49.42
CA ALA A 613 2.16 -12.85 -48.96
C ALA A 613 3.07 -11.62 -49.23
N SER A 614 4.03 -11.37 -48.34
CA SER A 614 5.46 -11.57 -48.67
C SER A 614 6.38 -11.42 -47.45
N SER A 615 7.41 -12.27 -47.47
CA SER A 615 8.43 -12.54 -46.45
C SER A 615 9.56 -11.52 -46.39
N ALA A 616 10.16 -11.45 -45.18
CA ALA A 616 11.61 -11.43 -44.87
C ALA A 616 12.12 -10.18 -44.14
N GLY A 617 12.54 -10.40 -42.89
CA GLY A 617 13.32 -9.47 -42.07
C GLY A 617 13.30 -9.84 -40.59
N GLN A 618 14.14 -10.79 -40.18
CA GLN A 618 14.36 -11.14 -38.77
C GLN A 618 14.92 -9.93 -38.00
N ALA A 619 14.20 -9.51 -36.96
CA ALA A 619 14.78 -8.90 -35.77
C ALA A 619 13.94 -9.37 -34.56
N THR A 620 14.59 -10.12 -33.69
CA THR A 620 14.10 -10.58 -32.39
C THR A 620 13.84 -9.38 -31.47
N HIS A 621 12.58 -9.11 -31.15
CA HIS A 621 12.19 -8.28 -30.01
C HIS A 621 10.99 -8.91 -29.33
N ASP A 622 11.23 -9.47 -28.14
CA ASP A 622 10.21 -9.87 -27.18
C ASP A 622 9.49 -8.60 -26.67
N PRO A 623 8.15 -8.55 -26.71
CA PRO A 623 7.36 -7.49 -26.14
C PRO A 623 6.85 -7.90 -24.77
N GLU A 624 7.62 -7.68 -23.71
CA GLU A 624 7.08 -7.78 -22.34
C GLU A 624 7.99 -7.06 -21.34
N SER A 625 7.80 -5.74 -21.22
CA SER A 625 8.10 -4.98 -20.00
C SER A 625 7.63 -3.53 -20.16
N ALA A 626 6.34 -3.30 -19.93
CA ALA A 626 5.81 -1.99 -19.58
C ALA A 626 4.96 -2.12 -18.32
N SER A 627 5.65 -2.36 -17.19
CA SER A 627 5.08 -2.28 -15.85
C SER A 627 5.58 -1.01 -15.17
N ALA A 628 4.62 -0.12 -14.93
CA ALA A 628 4.38 0.52 -13.63
C ALA A 628 5.62 0.82 -12.75
N ALA A 629 6.28 1.94 -13.05
CA ALA A 629 7.08 2.67 -12.07
C ALA A 629 7.13 4.16 -12.43
N ALA A 630 6.04 4.89 -12.15
CA ALA A 630 6.01 6.33 -12.28
C ALA A 630 5.49 6.95 -10.98
N GLN A 631 6.39 7.59 -10.22
CA GLN A 631 6.01 8.64 -9.28
C GLN A 631 7.10 9.72 -9.16
N ALA A 632 6.64 10.95 -9.38
CA ALA A 632 7.20 12.25 -9.00
C ALA A 632 8.35 12.85 -9.83
N ARG A 633 8.22 12.89 -11.16
CA ARG A 633 8.69 14.05 -11.94
C ARG A 633 7.60 15.14 -11.89
N ALA A 634 7.99 16.42 -11.97
CA ALA A 634 7.02 17.47 -12.31
C ALA A 634 6.24 16.98 -13.53
N LEU A 635 4.92 16.82 -13.37
CA LEU A 635 4.09 16.27 -14.41
C LEU A 635 4.29 17.16 -15.65
N PRO A 636 4.67 16.59 -16.80
CA PRO A 636 4.75 17.37 -18.02
C PRO A 636 3.38 18.02 -18.22
N ILE A 637 3.36 19.34 -18.51
CA ILE A 637 2.12 20.11 -18.73
C ILE A 637 1.27 19.40 -19.80
N LEU A 638 1.95 18.86 -20.80
CA LEU A 638 1.45 17.95 -21.81
C LEU A 638 2.35 16.74 -21.94
N ASP A 639 1.76 15.56 -21.95
CA ASP A 639 2.44 14.34 -22.33
C ASP A 639 2.47 14.23 -23.86
N ASN A 640 3.62 14.54 -24.46
CA ASN A 640 3.77 14.52 -25.91
C ASN A 640 3.68 13.10 -26.49
N SER A 641 4.00 12.05 -25.72
CA SER A 641 3.87 10.69 -26.23
C SER A 641 2.40 10.31 -26.43
N VAL A 642 1.50 10.83 -25.60
CA VAL A 642 0.05 10.63 -25.78
C VAL A 642 -0.45 11.31 -27.05
N ILE A 643 0.11 12.48 -27.40
CA ILE A 643 -0.28 13.19 -28.62
C ILE A 643 0.33 12.52 -29.86
N GLU A 644 1.55 12.01 -29.76
CA GLU A 644 2.18 11.21 -30.82
C GLU A 644 1.40 9.93 -31.07
N GLU A 645 1.01 9.20 -30.01
CA GLU A 645 0.14 8.03 -30.09
C GLU A 645 -1.24 8.37 -30.67
N LEU A 646 -1.85 9.48 -30.23
CA LEU A 646 -3.11 9.99 -30.78
C LEU A 646 -2.97 10.30 -32.29
N TYR A 647 -1.83 10.84 -32.72
CA TYR A 647 -1.54 11.13 -34.13
C TYR A 647 -1.28 9.87 -34.96
N GLU A 648 -0.59 8.88 -34.39
CA GLU A 648 -0.40 7.57 -35.04
C GLU A 648 -1.73 6.83 -35.25
N VAL A 649 -2.68 6.99 -34.33
CA VAL A 649 -4.00 6.33 -34.38
C VAL A 649 -5.01 7.11 -35.23
N ALA A 650 -5.10 8.44 -35.05
CA ALA A 650 -6.15 9.27 -35.65
C ALA A 650 -5.69 10.14 -36.82
N GLY A 651 -4.38 10.24 -37.10
CA GLY A 651 -3.83 11.01 -38.21
C GLY A 651 -4.25 12.49 -38.17
N ALA A 652 -4.77 13.01 -39.27
CA ALA A 652 -5.20 14.41 -39.39
C ALA A 652 -6.36 14.78 -38.43
N ASP A 653 -7.20 13.82 -38.04
CA ASP A 653 -8.33 14.03 -37.12
C ASP A 653 -7.88 14.36 -35.68
N THR A 654 -6.61 14.12 -35.35
CA THR A 654 -5.97 14.56 -34.10
C THR A 654 -6.15 16.06 -33.88
N ILE A 655 -6.04 16.85 -34.95
CA ILE A 655 -6.23 18.30 -34.88
C ILE A 655 -7.67 18.61 -34.45
N THR A 656 -8.66 17.89 -34.99
CA THR A 656 -10.08 18.03 -34.63
C THR A 656 -10.33 17.66 -33.17
N ILE A 657 -9.73 16.57 -32.68
CA ILE A 657 -9.84 16.15 -31.27
C ILE A 657 -9.27 17.22 -30.33
N LEU A 658 -8.10 17.77 -30.66
CA LEU A 658 -7.49 18.84 -29.88
C LEU A 658 -8.31 20.13 -29.92
N GLN A 659 -8.89 20.48 -31.06
CA GLN A 659 -9.76 21.66 -31.21
C GLN A 659 -11.07 21.51 -30.41
N LEU A 660 -11.71 20.34 -30.47
CA LEU A 660 -12.92 20.05 -29.71
C LEU A 660 -12.69 20.20 -28.21
N PHE A 661 -11.58 19.66 -27.70
CA PHE A 661 -11.20 19.85 -26.30
C PHE A 661 -10.98 21.34 -25.93
N LEU A 662 -10.33 22.10 -26.82
CA LEU A 662 -10.07 23.53 -26.60
C LEU A 662 -11.35 24.38 -26.60
N GLU A 663 -12.42 23.91 -27.24
CA GLU A 663 -13.76 24.52 -27.27
C GLU A 663 -14.63 24.11 -26.06
N ASP A 664 -14.60 22.84 -25.67
CA ASP A 664 -15.45 22.30 -24.60
C ASP A 664 -14.92 22.55 -23.18
N ALA A 665 -13.60 22.49 -22.99
CA ALA A 665 -13.00 22.63 -21.65
C ALA A 665 -13.30 23.97 -20.95
N PRO A 666 -13.33 25.14 -21.62
CA PRO A 666 -13.73 26.40 -20.99
C PRO A 666 -15.16 26.37 -20.43
N LEU A 667 -16.11 25.74 -21.15
CA LEU A 667 -17.51 25.63 -20.72
C LEU A 667 -17.62 24.79 -19.44
N ILE A 668 -16.91 23.65 -19.38
CA ILE A 668 -16.88 22.78 -18.20
C ILE A 668 -16.24 23.50 -17.01
N ILE A 669 -15.19 24.31 -17.25
CA ILE A 669 -14.51 25.10 -16.22
C ILE A 669 -15.42 26.20 -15.66
N GLU A 670 -16.18 26.90 -16.51
CA GLU A 670 -17.16 27.90 -16.06
C GLU A 670 -18.27 27.26 -15.21
N GLN A 671 -18.74 26.08 -15.60
CA GLN A 671 -19.71 25.31 -14.80
C GLN A 671 -19.11 24.82 -13.47
N LEU A 672 -17.81 24.47 -13.44
CA LEU A 672 -17.09 24.14 -12.20
C LEU A 672 -17.00 25.36 -11.26
N GLU A 673 -16.76 26.56 -11.79
CA GLU A 673 -16.77 27.79 -11.01
C GLU A 673 -18.14 28.08 -10.40
N ALA A 674 -19.21 27.94 -11.20
CA ALA A 674 -20.58 28.10 -10.73
C ALA A 674 -20.95 27.06 -9.66
N ALA A 675 -20.61 25.79 -9.86
CA ALA A 675 -20.84 24.72 -8.90
C ALA A 675 -20.02 24.93 -7.60
N ALA A 676 -18.80 25.45 -7.71
CA ALA A 676 -17.97 25.82 -6.56
C ALA A 676 -18.56 27.00 -5.77
N ALA A 677 -19.12 28.01 -6.45
CA ALA A 677 -19.79 29.14 -5.81
C ALA A 677 -21.05 28.69 -5.07
N ASN A 678 -21.82 27.76 -5.66
CA ASN A 678 -23.05 27.21 -5.09
C ASN A 678 -22.82 26.07 -4.08
N ARG A 679 -21.56 25.63 -3.90
CA ARG A 679 -21.16 24.49 -3.04
C ARG A 679 -21.87 23.17 -3.38
N ASP A 680 -22.25 22.98 -4.65
CA ASP A 680 -22.85 21.72 -5.10
C ASP A 680 -21.78 20.65 -5.28
N SER A 681 -21.65 19.78 -4.28
CA SER A 681 -20.61 18.73 -4.26
C SER A 681 -20.87 17.63 -5.28
N MET A 682 -22.13 17.41 -5.68
CA MET A 682 -22.46 16.40 -6.69
C MET A 682 -22.08 16.92 -8.07
N GLN A 683 -22.50 18.14 -8.39
CA GLN A 683 -22.16 18.77 -9.67
C GLN A 683 -20.65 19.01 -9.82
N LEU A 684 -19.95 19.40 -8.75
CA LEU A 684 -18.49 19.52 -8.76
C LEU A 684 -17.78 18.20 -9.07
N ARG A 685 -18.26 17.09 -8.50
CA ARG A 685 -17.69 15.77 -8.75
C ARG A 685 -17.84 15.38 -10.20
N ASP A 686 -19.03 15.54 -10.76
CA ASP A 686 -19.37 15.06 -12.10
C ASP A 686 -18.62 15.88 -13.16
N LEU A 687 -18.62 17.22 -13.04
CA LEU A 687 -17.85 18.09 -13.93
C LEU A 687 -16.33 17.86 -13.83
N ALA A 688 -15.82 17.63 -12.62
CA ALA A 688 -14.41 17.31 -12.42
C ALA A 688 -14.04 15.93 -13.00
N HIS A 689 -14.95 14.96 -12.96
CA HIS A 689 -14.77 13.68 -13.60
C HIS A 689 -14.66 13.81 -15.12
N THR A 690 -15.61 14.53 -15.74
CA THR A 690 -15.62 14.78 -17.19
C THR A 690 -14.34 15.49 -17.65
N LEU A 691 -13.93 16.55 -16.95
CA LEU A 691 -12.72 17.32 -17.29
C LEU A 691 -11.43 16.51 -17.07
N LYS A 692 -11.39 15.65 -16.05
CA LYS A 692 -10.25 14.75 -15.82
C LYS A 692 -10.01 13.85 -17.03
N SER A 693 -11.07 13.21 -17.51
CA SER A 693 -11.00 12.20 -18.56
C SER A 693 -10.67 12.81 -19.92
N SER A 694 -11.34 13.90 -20.32
CA SER A 694 -11.04 14.58 -21.59
C SER A 694 -9.62 15.15 -21.63
N SER A 695 -9.13 15.68 -20.50
CA SER A 695 -7.77 16.21 -20.40
C SER A 695 -6.70 15.12 -20.52
N ALA A 696 -6.95 13.92 -20.02
CA ALA A 696 -6.00 12.81 -20.13
C ALA A 696 -5.83 12.33 -21.58
N ASN A 697 -6.93 12.28 -22.35
CA ASN A 697 -6.92 11.81 -23.75
C ASN A 697 -6.20 12.73 -24.72
N VAL A 698 -6.10 14.03 -24.41
CA VAL A 698 -5.32 15.00 -25.18
C VAL A 698 -3.91 15.23 -24.61
N GLY A 699 -3.49 14.40 -23.65
CA GLY A 699 -2.20 14.49 -22.98
C GLY A 699 -2.07 15.66 -21.99
N ALA A 700 -3.13 16.44 -21.71
CA ALA A 700 -3.14 17.57 -20.76
C ALA A 700 -3.14 17.09 -19.30
N GLN A 701 -2.09 16.36 -18.92
CA GLN A 701 -2.01 15.60 -17.67
C GLN A 701 -2.07 16.48 -16.42
N ALA A 702 -1.60 17.73 -16.51
CA ALA A 702 -1.70 18.69 -15.40
C ALA A 702 -3.15 19.07 -15.09
N VAL A 703 -3.97 19.32 -16.13
CA VAL A 703 -5.41 19.60 -15.99
C VAL A 703 -6.15 18.37 -15.48
N SER A 704 -5.81 17.18 -16.00
CA SER A 704 -6.39 15.92 -15.55
C SER A 704 -6.15 15.68 -14.05
N ASN A 705 -4.93 15.90 -13.56
CA ASN A 705 -4.61 15.74 -12.15
C ASN A 705 -5.29 16.79 -11.25
N ALA A 706 -5.40 18.04 -11.71
CA ALA A 706 -6.12 19.08 -10.96
C ALA A 706 -7.61 18.74 -10.83
N ALA A 707 -8.24 18.27 -11.91
CA ALA A 707 -9.63 17.82 -11.91
C ALA A 707 -9.83 16.58 -11.01
N ARG A 708 -8.90 15.61 -11.04
CA ARG A 708 -8.91 14.43 -10.15
C ARG A 708 -8.94 14.80 -8.66
N ARG A 709 -8.23 15.88 -8.27
CA ARG A 709 -8.22 16.34 -6.87
C ARG A 709 -9.59 16.87 -6.45
N ILE A 710 -10.29 17.60 -7.31
CA ILE A 710 -11.67 18.07 -7.05
C ILE A 710 -12.61 16.88 -6.93
N GLU A 711 -12.55 15.93 -7.88
CA GLU A 711 -13.37 14.72 -7.88
C GLU A 711 -13.20 13.90 -6.58
N LEU A 712 -11.96 13.67 -6.15
CA LEU A 712 -11.66 12.91 -4.93
C LEU A 712 -12.19 13.64 -3.69
N ALA A 713 -11.94 14.95 -3.58
CA ALA A 713 -12.40 15.74 -2.44
C ALA A 713 -13.93 15.85 -2.37
N ALA A 714 -14.60 15.92 -3.52
CA ALA A 714 -16.06 15.89 -3.63
C ALA A 714 -16.63 14.55 -3.17
N ARG A 715 -15.97 13.44 -3.55
CA ARG A 715 -16.38 12.08 -3.20
C ARG A 715 -16.21 11.76 -1.71
N THR A 716 -15.18 12.31 -1.06
CA THR A 716 -14.92 12.13 0.38
C THR A 716 -15.65 13.13 1.27
N GLY A 717 -16.33 14.14 0.69
CA GLY A 717 -17.02 15.19 1.44
C GLY A 717 -16.08 16.16 2.17
N THR A 718 -14.81 16.24 1.75
CA THR A 718 -13.75 17.01 2.41
C THR A 718 -13.40 18.32 1.70
N ILE A 719 -14.32 18.87 0.88
CA ILE A 719 -14.04 20.14 0.17
C ILE A 719 -14.15 21.33 1.14
N GLU A 720 -13.02 21.74 1.71
CA GLU A 720 -12.97 22.93 2.57
C GLU A 720 -13.03 24.24 1.77
N ARG A 721 -12.47 24.27 0.55
CA ARG A 721 -12.37 25.48 -0.30
C ARG A 721 -12.56 25.17 -1.80
N PRO A 722 -13.81 24.98 -2.26
CA PRO A 722 -14.09 24.60 -3.66
C PRO A 722 -13.50 25.58 -4.68
N SER A 723 -13.64 26.89 -4.43
CA SER A 723 -13.17 27.94 -5.35
C SER A 723 -11.66 27.97 -5.54
N VAL A 724 -10.87 27.63 -4.52
CA VAL A 724 -9.40 27.56 -4.62
C VAL A 724 -8.97 26.39 -5.49
N MET A 725 -9.68 25.27 -5.39
CA MET A 725 -9.38 24.09 -6.20
C MET A 725 -9.75 24.32 -7.68
N VAL A 726 -10.86 25.00 -7.95
CA VAL A 726 -11.23 25.39 -9.32
C VAL A 726 -10.27 26.43 -9.90
N ALA A 727 -9.79 27.39 -9.09
CA ALA A 727 -8.76 28.35 -9.52
C ALA A 727 -7.45 27.67 -9.97
N LEU A 728 -7.08 26.56 -9.33
CA LEU A 728 -5.94 25.75 -9.77
C LEU A 728 -6.22 25.08 -11.13
N VAL A 729 -7.43 24.53 -11.35
CA VAL A 729 -7.81 23.96 -12.65
C VAL A 729 -7.74 25.00 -13.77
N ILE A 730 -8.20 26.22 -13.52
CA ILE A 730 -8.14 27.33 -14.48
C ILE A 730 -6.69 27.67 -14.84
N ALA A 731 -5.81 27.76 -13.82
CA ALA A 731 -4.40 28.04 -14.03
C ALA A 731 -3.72 26.91 -14.84
N GLU A 732 -4.01 25.64 -14.53
CA GLU A 732 -3.49 24.51 -15.30
C GLU A 732 -4.01 24.50 -16.73
N TYR A 733 -5.31 24.77 -16.93
CA TYR A 733 -5.92 24.81 -18.25
C TYR A 733 -5.34 25.94 -19.12
N ALA A 734 -5.09 27.12 -18.55
CA ALA A 734 -4.46 28.22 -19.27
C ALA A 734 -3.06 27.83 -19.80
N ARG A 735 -2.29 27.07 -19.02
CA ARG A 735 -0.98 26.55 -19.45
C ARG A 735 -1.10 25.46 -20.51
N ALA A 736 -2.01 24.50 -20.31
CA ALA A 736 -2.24 23.41 -21.25
C ALA A 736 -2.77 23.94 -22.59
N ARG A 737 -3.69 24.91 -22.58
CA ARG A 737 -4.27 25.55 -23.77
C ARG A 737 -3.20 26.17 -24.68
N LEU A 738 -2.24 26.90 -24.11
CA LEU A 738 -1.16 27.52 -24.89
C LEU A 738 -0.30 26.47 -25.60
N ALA A 739 0.03 25.40 -24.90
CA ALA A 739 0.89 24.36 -25.43
C ALA A 739 0.14 23.42 -26.42
N LEU A 740 -1.16 23.17 -26.21
CA LEU A 740 -2.03 22.47 -27.16
C LEU A 740 -2.23 23.26 -28.46
N LEU A 741 -2.44 24.58 -28.37
CA LEU A 741 -2.51 25.45 -29.55
C LEU A 741 -1.20 25.44 -30.35
N GLY A 742 -0.05 25.42 -29.65
CA GLY A 742 1.26 25.26 -30.29
C GLY A 742 1.41 23.91 -30.99
N GLN A 743 0.84 22.84 -30.44
CA GLN A 743 0.85 21.52 -31.05
C GLN A 743 -0.08 21.42 -32.26
N VAL A 744 -1.28 21.98 -32.18
CA VAL A 744 -2.20 22.10 -33.31
C VAL A 744 -1.53 22.84 -34.48
N ALA A 745 -0.84 23.96 -34.20
CA ALA A 745 -0.12 24.71 -35.24
C ALA A 745 1.03 23.88 -35.87
N ARG A 746 1.78 23.11 -35.07
CA ARG A 746 2.81 22.19 -35.58
C ARG A 746 2.23 21.10 -36.46
N LEU A 747 1.14 20.46 -36.02
CA LEU A 747 0.47 19.38 -36.76
C LEU A 747 -0.19 19.88 -38.07
N GLN A 748 -0.73 21.10 -38.08
CA GLN A 748 -1.25 21.74 -39.29
C GLN A 748 -0.12 22.07 -40.28
N ALA A 749 1.04 22.51 -39.80
CA ALA A 749 2.21 22.77 -40.63
C ALA A 749 2.76 21.49 -41.28
N THR A 750 2.84 20.39 -40.52
CA THR A 750 3.28 19.08 -41.05
C THR A 750 2.28 18.47 -42.03
N ALA A 751 0.97 18.62 -41.78
CA ALA A 751 -0.08 18.18 -42.70
C ALA A 751 -0.06 18.97 -44.03
N SER A 752 0.27 20.26 -43.98
CA SER A 752 0.39 21.12 -45.18
C SER A 752 1.61 20.78 -46.04
N THR A 753 2.67 20.22 -45.45
CA THR A 753 3.88 19.78 -46.18
C THR A 753 3.78 18.37 -46.75
N ALA A 754 2.79 17.58 -46.34
CA ALA A 754 2.63 16.18 -46.74
C ALA A 754 1.68 15.97 -47.94
N ASN A 755 1.11 17.05 -48.51
CA ASN A 755 0.18 16.99 -49.64
C ASN A 755 0.70 17.83 -50.82
N PRO A 756 1.38 17.24 -51.83
CA PRO A 756 1.63 17.90 -53.11
C PRO A 756 0.38 17.98 -54.01
#